data_AF-A0A6P0WUM5-F1
#
_entry.id   AF-A0A6P0WUM5-F1
#
_cell.length_a   1.000
_cell.length_b   1.000
_cell.length_c   1.000
_cell.angle_alpha   90.00
_cell.angle_beta   90.00
_cell.angle_gamma   90.00
#
_symmetry.space_group_name_H-M   'P 1'
#
loop_
_entity.id
_entity.type
_entity.pdbx_description
1 polymer ?
#
loop_
_entity_poly.entity_id
_entity_poly.type
_entity_poly.pdbx_seq_one_letter_code
_entity_poly.pdbx_strand_id
1 'polypeptide(L)'
;MPCAVILTAISVEYMAVRAYLTELEEKVHPQGTVYEEGKFFANNQVWNVGIAEIGAGNPGAAGQAERAIAYFTPQVILFVGVAGGIKDVRLGDVVASTKIYAYESGKAEESFKPRPEIGLSAHNLEQRARAEARKKDWLKRLPSIPEPTPAVFVAPIAAGEKVVASTKSEVFQFLCSNYGDAVAVEMEGIGFLDATHANQQVSAIVIRGISDLIDSKSEVDAQGYQKIAASHASAFAFQVLAELNAGNDNNRPLGTISQTPSSTKERELSLRQTVRPKVERDLLKKVKGLVYSRLDGQLHHHVRLNLSKETQPRQVRPWNREVKVPIARGSQPLPPEISIGQVFEQCFGYLLILGEPGAGKTTTLLDLALELVERAEADPEQLIPVIVDLSDWQPTVSPSNSRKSRISQQNFSEEELVQSILNWLIRKVRERYGVSLQQIQQWLEEKRLVPLLDGLDEVSPEYQQDCVRAINLWLKSEFNSELQPTEVAICCRREPYESYSEKLQLRGAVYLQDLTDKQIQKFLVDVNRSELAESLMADENLLALIRRPLLLSMAIIAYQELEPIQWQQATSAGDRLDLLLDAYIRQMLKQDRQSRFYKKPPSQKQSRKWLEILALQLLQDSETDFLVEGINTRWLSTFLEKSLFTVLAIAFWGLFFAIACWAFVPTRIFWLRFFSSIDPVLIVTVSHTIFWLGFRFGCSFFLVLEEDVWTDLPYIKSVTRALGNLVLNLKQEKVLRKLSSWRATLIPPQVDILTDKLAYLTGLKTVVNTEEGFSGLKLEQSQIKESKNEKLLQHAILITLIVVLLHTFILWTIVHPASSSIRSFILTSCMFFILQRARLELRGGKSFINHFLVRLCLFCTNSIPWNYTRFLNYATERLLLQRTGSSYRFLHDLLRQSLAQSRINSNPDLISPQVFFRCGESYVSMGQYNEALQQFNRAIELEPTYFEAIANRADTYRWMESYEEALQDLKLAIEINPRDDWAIDKRGIIYRLMGNYEDALQQFNRAIELNPRNEQAIANRANIYRLMGNYEDALQEFNRAIELDPRNDWCLYLRGLTYLILHQEDSAKADLNNAIQIAQDKQSQKPDDCQNTFNLALYNLVAGNLSTAQKLYQAALQQGYSQFYIRDAIQDLKYVLRVFPENIAAQEIMATLMEEISNK
;
A
#
# COMPACT_ATOMS: atom_id res chain seq x y z
N MET A 1 34.21 14.82 -40.06
CA MET A 1 33.27 15.86 -40.51
C MET A 1 32.12 15.90 -39.52
N PRO A 2 31.55 17.06 -39.20
CA PRO A 2 30.39 17.13 -38.32
C PRO A 2 29.23 16.35 -38.92
N CYS A 3 28.57 15.53 -38.10
CA CYS A 3 27.49 14.66 -38.51
C CYS A 3 26.19 15.12 -37.86
N ALA A 4 25.16 15.26 -38.69
CA ALA A 4 23.79 15.52 -38.26
C ALA A 4 22.86 14.41 -38.78
N VAL A 5 21.75 14.19 -38.08
CA VAL A 5 20.66 13.35 -38.56
C VAL A 5 19.39 14.19 -38.58
N ILE A 6 18.60 14.12 -39.65
CA ILE A 6 17.30 14.76 -39.75
C ILE A 6 16.24 13.69 -40.01
N LEU A 7 15.33 13.53 -39.06
CA LEU A 7 14.18 12.64 -39.22
C LEU A 7 12.97 13.45 -39.71
N THR A 8 12.07 12.79 -40.43
CA THR A 8 10.83 13.36 -40.96
C THR A 8 9.70 12.32 -40.87
N ALA A 9 8.47 12.74 -40.61
CA ALA A 9 7.35 11.80 -40.42
C ALA A 9 6.76 11.32 -41.76
N ILE A 10 6.70 12.18 -42.78
CA ILE A 10 6.04 11.89 -44.06
C ILE A 10 6.88 12.27 -45.28
N SER A 11 6.57 11.66 -46.43
CA SER A 11 7.29 11.85 -47.70
C SER A 11 7.44 13.30 -48.16
N VAL A 12 6.44 14.17 -47.95
CA VAL A 12 6.54 15.60 -48.31
C VAL A 12 7.62 16.33 -47.51
N GLU A 13 7.75 15.99 -46.22
CA GLU A 13 8.77 16.54 -45.33
C GLU A 13 10.15 15.99 -45.70
N TYR A 14 10.23 14.68 -45.94
CA TYR A 14 11.44 13.99 -46.37
C TYR A 14 12.02 14.66 -47.62
N MET A 15 11.19 14.88 -48.65
CA MET A 15 11.62 15.51 -49.89
C MET A 15 12.05 16.97 -49.72
N ALA A 16 11.44 17.71 -48.78
CA ALA A 16 11.83 19.09 -48.47
C ALA A 16 13.21 19.17 -47.80
N VAL A 17 13.53 18.23 -46.91
CA VAL A 17 14.84 18.12 -46.27
C VAL A 17 15.90 17.66 -47.28
N ARG A 18 15.58 16.61 -48.05
CA ARG A 18 16.46 16.01 -49.06
C ARG A 18 16.94 17.02 -50.11
N ALA A 19 16.13 18.04 -50.43
CA ALA A 19 16.47 19.09 -51.39
C ALA A 19 17.70 19.94 -51.03
N TYR A 20 18.14 19.92 -49.76
CA TYR A 20 19.33 20.64 -49.28
C TYR A 20 20.62 19.81 -49.33
N LEU A 21 20.51 18.53 -49.68
CA LEU A 21 21.63 17.59 -49.65
C LEU A 21 22.12 17.29 -51.07
N THR A 22 23.43 17.04 -51.16
CA THR A 22 24.14 16.64 -52.37
C THR A 22 24.93 15.37 -52.09
N GLU A 23 25.37 14.63 -53.12
CA GLU A 23 26.12 13.37 -52.93
C GLU A 23 25.37 12.34 -52.07
N LEU A 24 24.10 12.07 -52.41
CA LEU A 24 23.25 11.14 -51.66
C LEU A 24 23.66 9.67 -51.87
N GLU A 25 23.86 8.95 -50.78
CA GLU A 25 24.12 7.52 -50.73
C GLU A 25 23.10 6.82 -49.82
N GLU A 26 22.60 5.66 -50.25
CA GLU A 26 21.74 4.84 -49.41
C GLU A 26 22.57 4.07 -48.35
N LYS A 27 22.15 4.13 -47.10
CA LYS A 27 22.74 3.42 -45.95
C LYS A 27 21.68 2.55 -45.30
N VAL A 28 21.88 1.23 -45.35
CA VAL A 28 20.96 0.26 -44.73
C VAL A 28 21.47 -0.12 -43.35
N HIS A 29 20.68 0.15 -42.33
CA HIS A 29 20.93 -0.29 -40.96
C HIS A 29 20.83 -1.82 -40.87
N PRO A 30 21.62 -2.52 -40.02
CA PRO A 30 21.54 -3.98 -39.86
C PRO A 30 20.15 -4.52 -39.46
N GLN A 31 19.30 -3.66 -38.89
CA GLN A 31 17.92 -3.98 -38.51
C GLN A 31 16.88 -3.57 -39.58
N GLY A 32 17.32 -3.20 -40.79
CA GLY A 32 16.47 -3.00 -41.97
C GLY A 32 15.97 -1.57 -42.23
N THR A 33 16.27 -0.57 -41.38
CA THR A 33 15.95 0.83 -41.71
C THR A 33 16.86 1.34 -42.82
N VAL A 34 16.27 1.93 -43.85
CA VAL A 34 16.99 2.56 -44.96
C VAL A 34 17.11 4.06 -44.68
N TYR A 35 18.33 4.56 -44.64
CA TYR A 35 18.67 5.98 -44.54
C TYR A 35 19.26 6.46 -45.86
N GLU A 36 19.13 7.74 -46.18
CA GLU A 36 19.99 8.40 -47.16
C GLU A 36 21.00 9.28 -46.41
N GLU A 37 22.28 9.19 -46.73
CA GLU A 37 23.32 10.09 -46.24
C GLU A 37 23.74 11.03 -47.37
N GLY A 38 23.75 12.34 -47.12
CA GLY A 38 24.22 13.34 -48.08
C GLY A 38 25.05 14.44 -47.41
N LYS A 39 25.68 15.28 -48.23
CA LYS A 39 26.49 16.41 -47.80
C LYS A 39 25.73 17.73 -47.89
N PHE A 40 25.86 18.54 -46.84
CA PHE A 40 25.39 19.92 -46.79
C PHE A 40 26.57 20.88 -46.61
N PHE A 41 26.69 21.84 -47.52
CA PHE A 41 27.78 22.82 -47.55
C PHE A 41 27.27 24.19 -47.07
N ALA A 42 27.83 24.70 -45.96
CA ALA A 42 27.49 26.02 -45.46
C ALA A 42 28.64 26.64 -44.66
N ASN A 43 28.90 27.94 -44.84
CA ASN A 43 29.87 28.71 -44.06
C ASN A 43 31.27 28.06 -43.95
N ASN A 44 31.82 27.56 -45.08
CA ASN A 44 33.08 26.80 -45.15
C ASN A 44 33.13 25.50 -44.32
N GLN A 45 31.98 24.99 -43.87
CA GLN A 45 31.83 23.73 -43.16
C GLN A 45 31.01 22.74 -44.00
N VAL A 46 31.43 21.47 -44.00
CA VAL A 46 30.73 20.37 -44.67
C VAL A 46 30.12 19.47 -43.61
N TRP A 47 28.80 19.34 -43.63
CA TRP A 47 28.05 18.42 -42.77
C TRP A 47 27.72 17.13 -43.52
N ASN A 48 27.97 15.99 -42.88
CA ASN A 48 27.34 14.73 -43.29
C ASN A 48 25.97 14.66 -42.62
N VAL A 49 24.92 14.52 -43.41
CA VAL A 49 23.54 14.54 -42.95
C VAL A 49 22.85 13.24 -43.33
N GLY A 50 22.53 12.42 -42.32
CA GLY A 50 21.66 11.26 -42.49
C GLY A 50 20.19 11.68 -42.44
N ILE A 51 19.36 11.17 -43.35
CA ILE A 51 17.92 11.45 -43.40
C ILE A 51 17.11 10.17 -43.48
N ALA A 52 15.93 10.16 -42.84
CA ALA A 52 14.96 9.08 -42.95
C ALA A 52 13.51 9.54 -42.74
N GLU A 53 12.60 8.92 -43.50
CA GLU A 53 11.16 8.96 -43.26
C GLU A 53 10.78 7.87 -42.26
N ILE A 54 10.21 8.27 -41.11
CA ILE A 54 10.01 7.37 -39.97
C ILE A 54 8.55 6.99 -39.71
N GLY A 55 7.60 7.63 -40.40
CA GLY A 55 6.17 7.46 -40.18
C GLY A 55 5.64 8.29 -39.00
N ALA A 56 4.31 8.32 -38.86
CA ALA A 56 3.62 9.08 -37.81
C ALA A 56 3.52 8.28 -36.49
N GLY A 57 3.47 9.02 -35.38
CA GLY A 57 3.30 8.50 -34.01
C GLY A 57 4.58 8.41 -33.17
N ASN A 58 4.42 8.61 -31.86
CA ASN A 58 5.51 8.68 -30.88
C ASN A 58 6.38 7.41 -30.77
N PRO A 59 5.83 6.18 -30.73
CA PRO A 59 6.66 4.98 -30.62
C PRO A 59 7.60 4.77 -31.82
N GLY A 60 7.11 5.08 -33.03
CA GLY A 60 7.90 5.02 -34.26
C GLY A 60 9.02 6.06 -34.24
N ALA A 61 8.71 7.29 -33.84
CA ALA A 61 9.68 8.37 -33.72
C ALA A 61 10.79 8.05 -32.72
N ALA A 62 10.45 7.50 -31.55
CA ALA A 62 11.42 7.10 -30.53
C ALA A 62 12.39 6.02 -31.05
N GLY A 63 11.85 4.91 -31.57
CA GLY A 63 12.67 3.78 -32.03
C GLY A 63 13.53 4.09 -33.26
N GLN A 64 13.14 5.05 -34.09
CA GLN A 64 13.97 5.48 -35.24
C GLN A 64 15.03 6.50 -34.82
N ALA A 65 14.75 7.37 -33.86
CA ALA A 65 15.75 8.27 -33.28
C ALA A 65 16.87 7.49 -32.59
N GLU A 66 16.55 6.47 -31.78
CA GLU A 66 17.57 5.61 -31.15
C GLU A 66 18.45 4.90 -32.17
N ARG A 67 17.83 4.30 -33.20
CA ARG A 67 18.56 3.63 -34.29
C ARG A 67 19.47 4.57 -35.06
N ALA A 68 18.98 5.76 -35.40
CA ALA A 68 19.76 6.73 -36.15
C ALA A 68 20.93 7.29 -35.31
N ILE A 69 20.73 7.50 -34.00
CA ILE A 69 21.80 7.90 -33.08
C ILE A 69 22.86 6.81 -32.98
N ALA A 70 22.45 5.55 -32.81
CA ALA A 70 23.37 4.42 -32.70
C ALA A 70 24.19 4.22 -33.99
N TYR A 71 23.59 4.44 -35.15
CA TYR A 71 24.23 4.20 -36.44
C TYR A 71 25.17 5.32 -36.88
N PHE A 72 24.69 6.58 -36.83
CA PHE A 72 25.46 7.72 -37.34
C PHE A 72 26.35 8.39 -36.28
N THR A 73 26.10 8.13 -34.99
CA THR A 73 26.75 8.85 -33.87
C THR A 73 26.76 10.39 -34.07
N PRO A 74 25.61 11.01 -34.37
CA PRO A 74 25.55 12.41 -34.77
C PRO A 74 25.82 13.36 -33.60
N GLN A 75 26.33 14.55 -33.90
CA GLN A 75 26.45 15.63 -32.91
C GLN A 75 25.10 16.31 -32.67
N VAL A 76 24.28 16.37 -33.73
CA VAL A 76 22.99 17.05 -33.76
C VAL A 76 21.97 16.13 -34.42
N ILE A 77 20.80 15.99 -33.81
CA ILE A 77 19.67 15.31 -34.43
C ILE A 77 18.45 16.25 -34.43
N LEU A 78 17.86 16.44 -35.60
CA LEU A 78 16.71 17.33 -35.78
C LEU A 78 15.51 16.50 -36.18
N PHE A 79 14.34 16.91 -35.70
CA PHE A 79 13.09 16.38 -36.22
C PHE A 79 12.34 17.48 -36.94
N VAL A 80 12.27 17.37 -38.27
CA VAL A 80 11.76 18.41 -39.15
C VAL A 80 10.46 17.92 -39.77
N GLY A 81 9.42 18.73 -39.70
CA GLY A 81 8.13 18.33 -40.26
C GLY A 81 7.09 19.43 -40.22
N VAL A 82 5.81 19.06 -40.29
CA VAL A 82 4.67 20.00 -40.19
C VAL A 82 3.87 19.81 -38.90
N ALA A 83 3.13 20.83 -38.50
CA ALA A 83 2.25 20.82 -37.33
C ALA A 83 0.99 21.66 -37.58
N GLY A 84 -0.06 21.39 -36.80
CA GLY A 84 -1.24 22.23 -36.74
C GLY A 84 -1.02 23.42 -35.80
N GLY A 85 -1.42 24.62 -36.21
CA GLY A 85 -1.36 25.82 -35.38
C GLY A 85 -2.50 25.87 -34.36
N ILE A 86 -2.16 26.11 -33.08
CA ILE A 86 -3.13 26.29 -31.99
C ILE A 86 -3.47 27.77 -31.84
N LYS A 87 -2.45 28.60 -31.63
CA LYS A 87 -2.59 30.02 -31.32
C LYS A 87 -1.32 30.79 -31.66
N ASP A 88 -1.44 32.09 -31.86
CA ASP A 88 -0.33 33.03 -32.05
C ASP A 88 0.58 32.74 -33.28
N VAL A 89 0.19 31.80 -34.15
CA VAL A 89 0.91 31.38 -35.37
C VAL A 89 -0.03 31.37 -36.58
N ARG A 90 0.53 31.56 -37.78
CA ARG A 90 -0.20 31.55 -39.06
C ARG A 90 0.31 30.43 -39.97
N LEU A 91 -0.47 30.12 -41.01
CA LEU A 91 -0.05 29.18 -42.03
C LEU A 91 1.30 29.60 -42.64
N GLY A 92 2.22 28.64 -42.72
CA GLY A 92 3.58 28.86 -43.21
C GLY A 92 4.57 29.42 -42.16
N ASP A 93 4.14 29.81 -40.96
CA ASP A 93 5.08 30.13 -39.89
C ASP A 93 5.84 28.87 -39.44
N VAL A 94 7.00 29.03 -38.80
CA VAL A 94 7.84 27.93 -38.28
C VAL A 94 7.88 27.99 -36.76
N VAL A 95 7.81 26.84 -36.10
CA VAL A 95 7.95 26.70 -34.66
C VAL A 95 9.11 25.77 -34.35
N ALA A 96 10.14 26.29 -33.66
CA ALA A 96 11.17 25.47 -33.05
C ALA A 96 10.81 25.23 -31.58
N SER A 97 10.74 23.97 -31.16
CA SER A 97 10.28 23.62 -29.82
C SER A 97 11.25 24.08 -28.73
N THR A 98 10.72 24.68 -27.66
CA THR A 98 11.45 24.81 -26.38
C THR A 98 11.26 23.57 -25.51
N LYS A 99 9.99 23.16 -25.40
CA LYS A 99 9.51 21.96 -24.73
C LYS A 99 8.30 21.42 -25.50
N ILE A 100 8.05 20.12 -25.36
CA ILE A 100 6.90 19.45 -25.95
C ILE A 100 6.08 18.81 -24.84
N TYR A 101 4.81 19.19 -24.73
CA TYR A 101 3.86 18.60 -23.78
C TYR A 101 3.22 17.36 -24.37
N ALA A 102 3.40 16.20 -23.76
CA ALA A 102 2.60 15.03 -24.09
C ALA A 102 1.21 15.14 -23.47
N TYR A 103 0.26 15.69 -24.21
CA TYR A 103 -1.06 16.02 -23.65
C TYR A 103 -1.91 14.80 -23.30
N GLU A 104 -1.50 13.61 -23.74
CA GLU A 104 -2.17 12.34 -23.44
C GLU A 104 -1.45 11.51 -22.37
N SER A 105 -0.30 11.98 -21.90
CA SER A 105 0.44 11.37 -20.80
C SER A 105 -0.06 11.94 -19.46
N GLY A 106 -0.58 11.07 -18.60
CA GLY A 106 -1.10 11.46 -17.29
C GLY A 106 -2.00 10.37 -16.68
N LYS A 107 -2.00 10.23 -15.35
CA LYS A 107 -2.95 9.33 -14.67
C LYS A 107 -4.35 9.95 -14.72
N ALA A 108 -5.32 9.21 -15.25
CA ALA A 108 -6.73 9.56 -15.17
C ALA A 108 -7.23 9.41 -13.72
N GLU A 109 -7.62 10.52 -13.09
CA GLU A 109 -8.59 10.56 -11.99
C GLU A 109 -9.86 11.28 -12.49
N GLU A 110 -10.97 11.24 -11.75
CA GLU A 110 -12.33 11.70 -12.12
C GLU A 110 -12.47 13.14 -12.69
N SER A 111 -11.40 13.95 -12.68
CA SER A 111 -11.31 15.20 -13.44
C SER A 111 -9.89 15.38 -13.98
N PHE A 112 -9.76 15.81 -15.25
CA PHE A 112 -8.46 16.05 -15.90
C PHE A 112 -7.62 17.05 -15.08
N LYS A 113 -6.61 16.56 -14.36
CA LYS A 113 -5.49 17.37 -13.87
C LYS A 113 -4.23 16.90 -14.56
N PRO A 114 -3.70 17.66 -15.53
CA PRO A 114 -2.50 17.25 -16.22
C PRO A 114 -1.27 17.43 -15.34
N ARG A 115 -0.54 16.34 -15.17
CA ARG A 115 0.92 16.40 -14.98
C ARG A 115 1.51 15.89 -16.30
N PRO A 116 1.73 16.75 -17.29
CA PRO A 116 2.23 16.32 -18.60
C PRO A 116 3.62 15.74 -18.44
N GLU A 117 3.91 14.67 -19.17
CA GLU A 117 5.28 14.37 -19.56
C GLU A 117 5.76 15.48 -20.51
N ILE A 118 7.00 15.95 -20.28
CA ILE A 118 7.57 17.10 -20.99
C ILE A 118 8.89 16.69 -21.60
N GLY A 119 8.96 16.70 -22.93
CA GLY A 119 10.20 16.57 -23.69
C GLY A 119 10.89 17.93 -23.80
N LEU A 120 12.19 18.01 -23.47
CA LEU A 120 12.95 19.27 -23.54
C LEU A 120 13.91 19.26 -24.72
N SER A 121 13.95 20.36 -25.47
CA SER A 121 14.97 20.56 -26.51
C SER A 121 16.33 20.92 -25.90
N ALA A 122 17.42 20.57 -26.59
CA ALA A 122 18.77 20.86 -26.14
C ALA A 122 19.00 22.37 -26.06
N HIS A 123 19.53 22.83 -24.93
CA HIS A 123 19.64 24.26 -24.63
C HIS A 123 20.47 25.03 -25.67
N ASN A 124 21.57 24.45 -26.16
CA ASN A 124 22.41 25.03 -27.20
C ASN A 124 21.65 25.23 -28.53
N LEU A 125 20.84 24.26 -28.95
CA LEU A 125 20.01 24.36 -30.15
C LEU A 125 18.85 25.33 -29.97
N GLU A 126 18.24 25.39 -28.78
CA GLU A 126 17.22 26.40 -28.47
C GLU A 126 17.80 27.81 -28.57
N GLN A 127 18.97 28.07 -27.96
CA GLN A 127 19.64 29.37 -28.04
C GLN A 127 20.01 29.71 -29.49
N ARG A 128 20.53 28.74 -30.25
CA ARG A 128 20.85 28.92 -31.66
C ARG A 128 19.61 29.26 -32.49
N ALA A 129 18.50 28.54 -32.27
CA ALA A 129 17.21 28.80 -32.91
C ALA A 129 16.66 30.19 -32.55
N ARG A 130 16.72 30.60 -31.26
CA ARG A 130 16.31 31.95 -30.83
C ARG A 130 17.11 33.05 -31.52
N ALA A 131 18.41 32.82 -31.75
CA ALA A 131 19.27 33.78 -32.42
C ALA A 131 18.98 33.85 -33.94
N GLU A 132 18.73 32.72 -34.61
CA GLU A 132 18.37 32.72 -36.04
C GLU A 132 16.94 33.19 -36.31
N ALA A 133 15.99 32.96 -35.40
CA ALA A 133 14.62 33.45 -35.51
C ALA A 133 14.51 34.98 -35.56
N ARG A 134 15.49 35.71 -34.99
CA ARG A 134 15.57 37.18 -35.05
C ARG A 134 16.14 37.70 -36.36
N LYS A 135 16.78 36.83 -37.15
CA LYS A 135 17.41 37.17 -38.42
C LYS A 135 16.50 36.80 -39.58
N LYS A 136 16.77 37.41 -40.74
CA LYS A 136 16.09 37.11 -42.01
C LYS A 136 16.92 36.20 -42.93
N ASP A 137 18.08 35.72 -42.48
CA ASP A 137 19.00 34.95 -43.32
C ASP A 137 18.44 33.60 -43.76
N TRP A 138 17.65 32.94 -42.91
CA TRP A 138 16.98 31.68 -43.27
C TRP A 138 16.01 31.83 -44.44
N LEU A 139 15.41 33.01 -44.64
CA LEU A 139 14.50 33.27 -45.77
C LEU A 139 15.21 33.21 -47.12
N LYS A 140 16.52 33.45 -47.15
CA LYS A 140 17.35 33.33 -48.38
C LYS A 140 17.48 31.89 -48.86
N ARG A 141 17.16 30.91 -47.99
CA ARG A 141 17.14 29.48 -48.32
C ARG A 141 15.82 29.03 -48.95
N LEU A 142 14.80 29.89 -48.94
CA LEU A 142 13.54 29.61 -49.61
C LEU A 142 13.67 29.82 -51.13
N PRO A 143 12.95 29.03 -51.97
CA PRO A 143 12.94 29.23 -53.42
C PRO A 143 12.47 30.62 -53.85
N SER A 144 11.55 31.20 -53.07
CA SER A 144 11.01 32.56 -53.23
C SER A 144 10.53 33.06 -51.87
N ILE A 145 10.74 34.34 -51.57
CA ILE A 145 10.28 34.94 -50.30
C ILE A 145 8.75 35.13 -50.36
N PRO A 146 7.97 34.49 -49.48
CA PRO A 146 6.52 34.63 -49.48
C PRO A 146 6.06 36.00 -48.96
N GLU A 147 4.94 36.49 -49.48
CA GLU A 147 4.17 37.59 -48.90
C GLU A 147 2.80 37.07 -48.42
N PRO A 148 2.47 37.18 -47.10
CA PRO A 148 3.28 37.75 -46.03
C PRO A 148 4.48 36.86 -45.66
N THR A 149 5.56 37.50 -45.19
CA THR A 149 6.77 36.78 -44.78
C THR A 149 6.51 35.90 -43.56
N PRO A 150 6.90 34.61 -43.59
CA PRO A 150 6.72 33.69 -42.47
C PRO A 150 7.59 34.10 -41.28
N ALA A 151 7.06 33.95 -40.08
CA ALA A 151 7.74 34.19 -38.81
C ALA A 151 8.25 32.87 -38.21
N VAL A 152 9.25 32.97 -37.34
CA VAL A 152 9.76 31.83 -36.56
C VAL A 152 9.51 32.05 -35.08
N PHE A 153 8.86 31.09 -34.44
CA PHE A 153 8.58 31.08 -33.01
C PHE A 153 9.45 30.03 -32.33
N VAL A 154 10.12 30.41 -31.24
CA VAL A 154 10.80 29.46 -30.36
C VAL A 154 9.96 29.29 -29.11
N ALA A 155 9.06 28.31 -29.13
CA ALA A 155 7.92 28.22 -28.22
C ALA A 155 7.55 26.75 -27.89
N PRO A 156 6.71 26.51 -26.88
CA PRO A 156 6.23 25.16 -26.55
C PRO A 156 5.30 24.58 -27.63
N ILE A 157 5.37 23.26 -27.83
CA ILE A 157 4.50 22.48 -28.73
C ILE A 157 3.75 21.44 -27.89
N ALA A 158 2.57 21.00 -28.33
CA ALA A 158 1.83 19.88 -27.74
C ALA A 158 1.92 18.65 -28.67
N ALA A 159 2.11 17.46 -28.11
CA ALA A 159 2.21 16.20 -28.85
C ALA A 159 1.27 15.12 -28.30
N GLY A 160 0.60 14.38 -29.19
CA GLY A 160 -0.29 13.27 -28.79
C GLY A 160 -0.83 12.48 -29.98
N GLU A 161 -1.35 11.30 -29.72
CA GLU A 161 -1.84 10.35 -30.73
C GLU A 161 -3.26 10.68 -31.21
N LYS A 162 -4.10 11.36 -30.39
CA LYS A 162 -5.42 11.83 -30.88
C LYS A 162 -5.28 13.12 -31.66
N VAL A 163 -5.75 13.09 -32.90
CA VAL A 163 -5.87 14.26 -33.77
C VAL A 163 -6.83 15.28 -33.15
N VAL A 164 -6.37 16.54 -33.06
CA VAL A 164 -7.22 17.66 -32.65
C VAL A 164 -8.07 18.10 -33.86
N ALA A 165 -9.34 17.72 -33.84
CA ALA A 165 -10.21 17.83 -35.03
C ALA A 165 -10.90 19.19 -35.21
N SER A 166 -11.06 19.99 -34.15
CA SER A 166 -11.70 21.31 -34.18
C SER A 166 -11.44 22.07 -32.88
N THR A 167 -11.55 23.40 -32.90
CA THR A 167 -11.48 24.26 -31.71
C THR A 167 -12.62 23.99 -30.72
N LYS A 168 -13.69 23.34 -31.17
CA LYS A 168 -14.80 22.89 -30.31
C LYS A 168 -14.55 21.54 -29.64
N SER A 169 -13.48 20.83 -30.02
CA SER A 169 -13.17 19.52 -29.46
C SER A 169 -12.73 19.61 -28.00
N GLU A 170 -13.06 18.57 -27.22
CA GLU A 170 -12.62 18.46 -25.82
C GLU A 170 -11.10 18.51 -25.69
N VAL A 171 -10.37 17.92 -26.65
CA VAL A 171 -8.90 17.94 -26.67
C VAL A 171 -8.38 19.37 -26.87
N PHE A 172 -8.97 20.17 -27.76
CA PHE A 172 -8.58 21.56 -27.93
C PHE A 172 -8.87 22.40 -26.68
N GLN A 173 -10.05 22.27 -26.09
CA GLN A 173 -10.40 22.96 -24.84
C GLN A 173 -9.46 22.56 -23.71
N PHE A 174 -9.07 21.29 -23.65
CA PHE A 174 -8.09 20.76 -22.72
C PHE A 174 -6.70 21.37 -22.93
N LEU A 175 -6.21 21.41 -24.18
CA LEU A 175 -4.93 22.04 -24.51
C LEU A 175 -4.92 23.52 -24.10
N CYS A 176 -5.98 24.28 -24.42
CA CYS A 176 -6.10 25.69 -24.05
C CYS A 176 -6.16 25.91 -22.54
N SER A 177 -6.84 25.04 -21.80
CA SER A 177 -7.02 25.19 -20.35
C SER A 177 -5.78 24.79 -19.53
N ASN A 178 -4.94 23.91 -20.08
CA ASN A 178 -3.87 23.27 -19.32
C ASN A 178 -2.46 23.51 -19.88
N TYR A 179 -2.34 23.72 -21.18
CA TYR A 179 -1.10 24.01 -21.89
C TYR A 179 -1.26 25.29 -22.71
N GLY A 180 -1.81 26.32 -22.06
CA GLY A 180 -2.11 27.60 -22.69
C GLY A 180 -0.89 28.35 -23.24
N ASP A 181 0.33 27.86 -23.05
CA ASP A 181 1.57 28.35 -23.66
C ASP A 181 2.00 27.59 -24.92
N ALA A 182 1.36 26.47 -25.28
CA ALA A 182 1.62 25.75 -26.52
C ALA A 182 1.05 26.51 -27.74
N VAL A 183 1.86 26.64 -28.80
CA VAL A 183 1.48 27.38 -30.02
C VAL A 183 1.14 26.46 -31.19
N ALA A 184 1.57 25.20 -31.15
CA ALA A 184 1.35 24.21 -32.20
C ALA A 184 1.08 22.81 -31.62
N VAL A 185 0.49 21.93 -32.42
CA VAL A 185 0.19 20.53 -32.09
C VAL A 185 0.67 19.57 -33.19
N GLU A 186 1.31 18.47 -32.79
CA GLU A 186 1.83 17.41 -33.67
C GLU A 186 1.76 16.03 -32.98
N MET A 187 2.29 14.95 -33.57
CA MET A 187 2.02 13.56 -33.11
C MET A 187 3.28 12.76 -32.74
N GLU A 188 4.49 13.30 -32.93
CA GLU A 188 5.72 12.52 -32.93
C GLU A 188 6.84 13.06 -32.02
N GLY A 189 6.81 14.36 -31.72
CA GLY A 189 7.91 15.11 -31.13
C GLY A 189 8.24 14.71 -29.70
N ILE A 190 7.26 14.21 -28.92
CA ILE A 190 7.56 13.69 -27.58
C ILE A 190 8.37 12.39 -27.69
N GLY A 191 7.96 11.42 -28.51
CA GLY A 191 8.71 10.17 -28.68
C GLY A 191 10.13 10.41 -29.20
N PHE A 192 10.29 11.34 -30.13
CA PHE A 192 11.61 11.79 -30.59
C PHE A 192 12.45 12.40 -29.44
N LEU A 193 11.89 13.32 -28.65
CA LEU A 193 12.62 13.95 -27.55
C LEU A 193 12.92 12.96 -26.41
N ASP A 194 12.08 11.97 -26.15
CA ASP A 194 12.33 10.95 -25.14
C ASP A 194 13.52 10.06 -25.52
N ALA A 195 13.57 9.61 -26.78
CA ALA A 195 14.70 8.83 -27.32
C ALA A 195 16.03 9.60 -27.33
N THR A 196 15.98 10.89 -27.68
CA THR A 196 17.17 11.75 -27.67
C THR A 196 17.56 12.15 -26.25
N HIS A 197 16.59 12.34 -25.35
CA HIS A 197 16.83 12.55 -23.92
C HIS A 197 17.36 11.29 -23.23
N ALA A 198 17.31 10.10 -23.84
CA ALA A 198 18.08 8.94 -23.41
C ALA A 198 19.57 8.98 -23.85
N ASN A 199 19.96 9.90 -24.76
CA ASN A 199 21.32 10.02 -25.34
C ASN A 199 21.95 11.43 -25.16
N GLN A 200 22.58 11.75 -24.02
CA GLN A 200 23.02 13.14 -23.64
C GLN A 200 24.16 13.68 -24.51
N GLN A 201 24.78 12.82 -25.34
CA GLN A 201 25.89 13.19 -26.22
C GLN A 201 25.39 13.83 -27.53
N VAL A 202 24.10 13.78 -27.81
CA VAL A 202 23.49 14.36 -29.02
C VAL A 202 22.60 15.53 -28.63
N SER A 203 22.74 16.65 -29.34
CA SER A 203 21.84 17.79 -29.18
C SER A 203 20.61 17.60 -30.06
N ALA A 204 19.40 17.72 -29.50
CA ALA A 204 18.15 17.51 -30.22
C ALA A 204 17.18 18.70 -30.15
N ILE A 205 16.46 18.98 -31.24
CA ILE A 205 15.36 19.95 -31.30
C ILE A 205 14.33 19.52 -32.35
N VAL A 206 13.06 19.86 -32.11
CA VAL A 206 11.97 19.66 -33.08
C VAL A 206 11.66 20.99 -33.77
N ILE A 207 11.55 20.97 -35.09
CA ILE A 207 11.24 22.15 -35.92
C ILE A 207 10.05 21.80 -36.81
N ARG A 208 8.96 22.57 -36.68
CA ARG A 208 7.71 22.34 -37.38
C ARG A 208 7.28 23.55 -38.19
N GLY A 209 6.82 23.33 -39.42
CA GLY A 209 6.11 24.35 -40.19
C GLY A 209 4.61 24.24 -39.97
N ILE A 210 3.89 25.35 -39.87
CA ILE A 210 2.44 25.33 -39.66
C ILE A 210 1.72 25.06 -40.99
N SER A 211 1.16 23.85 -41.14
CA SER A 211 0.46 23.40 -42.35
C SER A 211 -1.01 23.77 -42.38
N ASP A 212 -1.66 23.77 -41.21
CA ASP A 212 -3.10 23.94 -41.03
C ASP A 212 -3.41 24.64 -39.69
N LEU A 213 -4.57 25.27 -39.60
CA LEU A 213 -5.15 25.75 -38.35
C LEU A 213 -6.34 24.86 -38.00
N ILE A 214 -6.57 24.63 -36.71
CA ILE A 214 -7.43 23.54 -36.20
C ILE A 214 -8.88 23.54 -36.74
N ASP A 215 -9.44 24.69 -37.13
CA ASP A 215 -10.80 24.79 -37.71
C ASP A 215 -10.85 25.02 -39.23
N SER A 216 -9.70 25.07 -39.92
CA SER A 216 -9.62 25.48 -41.33
C SER A 216 -9.21 24.35 -42.28
N LYS A 217 -9.25 23.09 -41.82
CA LYS A 217 -8.64 21.94 -42.52
C LYS A 217 -9.19 21.71 -43.94
N SER A 218 -10.48 21.96 -44.18
CA SER A 218 -11.12 21.75 -45.49
C SER A 218 -10.82 22.82 -46.56
N GLU A 219 -10.41 24.03 -46.18
CA GLU A 219 -10.07 25.11 -47.11
C GLU A 219 -8.56 25.13 -47.46
N VAL A 220 -7.72 24.54 -46.60
CA VAL A 220 -6.25 24.60 -46.66
C VAL A 220 -5.65 23.45 -47.49
N ASP A 221 -6.28 22.27 -47.49
CA ASP A 221 -5.85 21.12 -48.31
C ASP A 221 -5.90 21.42 -49.83
N ALA A 222 -6.76 22.37 -50.25
CA ALA A 222 -6.87 22.81 -51.65
C ALA A 222 -5.72 23.74 -52.12
N GLN A 223 -4.92 24.29 -51.18
CA GLN A 223 -3.90 25.32 -51.47
C GLN A 223 -2.45 24.82 -51.31
N GLY A 224 -2.23 23.55 -50.93
CA GLY A 224 -0.90 22.92 -50.90
C GLY A 224 0.04 23.38 -49.77
N TYR A 225 -0.51 23.95 -48.69
CA TYR A 225 0.28 24.51 -47.58
C TYR A 225 1.18 23.52 -46.85
N GLN A 226 0.88 22.22 -46.88
CA GLN A 226 1.74 21.20 -46.29
C GLN A 226 3.15 21.20 -46.89
N LYS A 227 3.26 21.36 -48.22
CA LYS A 227 4.55 21.44 -48.92
C LYS A 227 5.28 22.75 -48.60
N ILE A 228 4.54 23.85 -48.48
CA ILE A 228 5.07 25.17 -48.11
C ILE A 228 5.65 25.14 -46.69
N ALA A 229 4.86 24.64 -45.73
CA ALA A 229 5.24 24.50 -44.34
C ALA A 229 6.48 23.60 -44.16
N ALA A 230 6.51 22.45 -44.83
CA ALA A 230 7.68 21.55 -44.82
C ALA A 230 8.94 22.23 -45.39
N SER A 231 8.79 23.00 -46.47
CA SER A 231 9.88 23.79 -47.06
C SER A 231 10.41 24.85 -46.09
N HIS A 232 9.53 25.57 -45.41
CA HIS A 232 9.90 26.60 -44.44
C HIS A 232 10.61 26.01 -43.22
N ALA A 233 10.09 24.90 -42.67
CA ALA A 233 10.71 24.19 -41.56
C ALA A 233 12.12 23.71 -41.92
N SER A 234 12.28 23.14 -43.12
CA SER A 234 13.58 22.67 -43.64
C SER A 234 14.57 23.82 -43.84
N ALA A 235 14.12 24.94 -44.44
CA ALA A 235 14.95 26.13 -44.63
C ALA A 235 15.50 26.67 -43.29
N PHE A 236 14.63 26.73 -42.27
CA PHE A 236 15.04 27.15 -40.94
C PHE A 236 15.99 26.14 -40.26
N ALA A 237 15.69 24.84 -40.35
CA ALA A 237 16.54 23.78 -39.81
C ALA A 237 17.97 23.81 -40.39
N PHE A 238 18.10 23.96 -41.71
CA PHE A 238 19.42 24.08 -42.35
C PHE A 238 20.10 25.42 -42.07
N GLN A 239 19.36 26.49 -41.75
CA GLN A 239 19.97 27.72 -41.24
C GLN A 239 20.53 27.52 -39.82
N VAL A 240 19.80 26.85 -38.93
CA VAL A 240 20.31 26.48 -37.60
C VAL A 240 21.57 25.63 -37.73
N LEU A 241 21.58 24.67 -38.66
CA LEU A 241 22.73 23.80 -38.94
C LEU A 241 23.95 24.54 -39.51
N ALA A 242 23.72 25.48 -40.44
CA ALA A 242 24.78 26.29 -41.04
C ALA A 242 25.53 27.18 -40.04
N GLU A 243 24.84 27.63 -39.00
CA GLU A 243 25.34 28.57 -38.00
C GLU A 243 25.76 27.87 -36.69
N LEU A 244 25.81 26.54 -36.69
CA LEU A 244 26.35 25.72 -35.61
C LEU A 244 27.86 25.54 -35.81
N ASN A 245 28.65 26.16 -34.93
CA ASN A 245 30.10 26.02 -34.91
C ASN A 245 30.48 24.59 -34.50
N ALA A 246 30.86 23.73 -35.46
CA ALA A 246 31.35 22.39 -35.12
C ALA A 246 32.86 22.34 -34.80
N GLY A 247 33.51 23.50 -34.60
CA GLY A 247 34.98 23.61 -34.62
C GLY A 247 35.65 24.52 -33.59
N ASN A 248 34.98 24.98 -32.52
CA ASN A 248 35.64 25.80 -31.48
C ASN A 248 35.17 25.44 -30.06
N ASP A 249 35.62 24.28 -29.59
CA ASP A 249 35.81 24.02 -28.15
C ASP A 249 37.31 23.98 -27.85
N ASN A 250 37.93 25.17 -27.87
CA ASN A 250 39.28 25.43 -27.35
C ASN A 250 39.28 25.63 -25.81
N ASN A 251 38.32 25.05 -25.09
CA ASN A 251 38.42 24.80 -23.64
C ASN A 251 38.85 23.36 -23.33
N ARG A 252 39.73 22.81 -24.19
CA ARG A 252 40.56 21.65 -23.87
C ARG A 252 41.92 22.16 -23.41
N PRO A 253 42.43 21.78 -22.22
CA PRO A 253 43.84 21.99 -21.91
C PRO A 253 44.68 21.19 -22.91
N LEU A 254 45.50 21.89 -23.68
CA LEU A 254 46.46 21.32 -24.63
C LEU A 254 47.51 20.47 -23.90
N GLY A 255 47.61 19.21 -24.29
CA GLY A 255 48.80 18.38 -24.13
C GLY A 255 49.26 17.91 -25.51
N THR A 256 50.28 18.58 -26.04
CA THR A 256 50.96 18.29 -27.30
C THR A 256 51.57 16.89 -27.31
N ILE A 257 51.27 16.07 -28.31
CA ILE A 257 52.07 14.88 -28.64
C ILE A 257 53.09 15.28 -29.71
N SER A 258 54.37 15.05 -29.42
CA SER A 258 55.42 14.92 -30.43
C SER A 258 55.96 13.49 -30.40
N GLN A 259 55.58 12.74 -31.43
CA GLN A 259 56.31 11.71 -32.18
C GLN A 259 56.81 10.40 -31.53
N THR A 260 56.36 9.32 -32.19
CA THR A 260 57.00 8.01 -32.49
C THR A 260 57.08 6.89 -31.43
N PRO A 261 57.01 5.61 -31.86
CA PRO A 261 55.95 4.70 -31.40
C PRO A 261 56.47 3.49 -30.62
N SER A 262 55.76 3.10 -29.55
CA SER A 262 55.52 1.70 -29.14
C SER A 262 55.12 1.66 -27.66
N SER A 263 53.85 1.37 -27.37
CA SER A 263 53.33 0.73 -26.12
C SER A 263 51.92 1.19 -25.70
N THR A 264 51.27 2.12 -26.42
CA THR A 264 50.05 2.79 -25.92
C THR A 264 48.75 1.98 -25.98
N LYS A 265 48.71 0.83 -26.68
CA LYS A 265 47.44 0.09 -26.88
C LYS A 265 46.89 -0.55 -25.59
N GLU A 266 47.71 -0.78 -24.58
CA GLU A 266 47.26 -1.32 -23.28
C GLU A 266 46.82 -0.22 -22.30
N ARG A 267 47.32 1.01 -22.45
CA ARG A 267 46.95 2.16 -21.59
C ARG A 267 45.70 2.91 -22.05
N GLU A 268 45.37 2.90 -23.34
CA GLU A 268 44.14 3.52 -23.85
C GLU A 268 42.88 2.70 -23.56
N LEU A 269 42.98 1.39 -23.35
CA LEU A 269 41.84 0.56 -22.95
C LEU A 269 41.40 0.83 -21.51
N SER A 270 42.35 1.14 -20.60
CA SER A 270 42.07 1.39 -19.18
C SER A 270 41.44 2.77 -18.90
N LEU A 271 41.58 3.75 -19.79
CA LEU A 271 41.12 5.13 -19.56
C LEU A 271 39.71 5.43 -20.12
N ARG A 272 39.12 4.53 -20.92
CA ARG A 272 37.72 4.63 -21.40
C ARG A 272 36.70 3.98 -20.47
N GLN A 273 37.13 3.31 -19.40
CA GLN A 273 36.26 2.55 -18.50
C GLN A 273 35.71 3.36 -17.30
N THR A 274 36.07 4.64 -17.14
CA THR A 274 35.83 5.38 -15.88
C THR A 274 34.62 6.33 -15.88
N VAL A 275 33.61 6.19 -16.76
CA VAL A 275 32.41 7.05 -16.74
C VAL A 275 31.15 6.21 -16.74
N ARG A 276 30.30 6.39 -15.70
CA ARG A 276 29.05 5.64 -15.51
C ARG A 276 28.11 5.85 -16.72
N PRO A 277 27.56 4.77 -17.32
CA PRO A 277 26.61 4.86 -18.41
C PRO A 277 25.44 5.79 -18.09
N LYS A 278 24.88 6.46 -19.11
CA LYS A 278 23.83 7.46 -18.89
C LYS A 278 22.56 6.87 -18.24
N VAL A 279 22.13 5.70 -18.70
CA VAL A 279 20.92 5.03 -18.20
C VAL A 279 21.05 4.72 -16.70
N GLU A 280 22.26 4.34 -16.28
CA GLU A 280 22.61 4.15 -14.87
C GLU A 280 22.65 5.45 -14.07
N ARG A 281 23.18 6.54 -14.65
CA ARG A 281 23.13 7.88 -14.01
C ARG A 281 21.69 8.36 -13.82
N ASP A 282 20.81 8.11 -14.78
CA ASP A 282 19.40 8.48 -14.70
C ASP A 282 18.65 7.64 -13.64
N LEU A 283 18.94 6.33 -13.55
CA LEU A 283 18.46 5.49 -12.45
C LEU A 283 18.95 6.01 -11.09
N LEU A 284 20.26 6.26 -10.95
CA LEU A 284 20.87 6.75 -9.72
C LEU A 284 20.26 8.08 -9.26
N LYS A 285 19.99 9.00 -10.19
CA LYS A 285 19.29 10.27 -9.91
C LYS A 285 17.86 10.04 -9.42
N LYS A 286 17.12 9.09 -10.02
CA LYS A 286 15.75 8.73 -9.59
C LYS A 286 15.76 8.09 -8.20
N VAL A 287 16.70 7.18 -7.94
CA VAL A 287 16.91 6.57 -6.62
C VAL A 287 17.22 7.65 -5.58
N LYS A 288 18.18 8.54 -5.85
CA LYS A 288 18.52 9.66 -4.96
C LYS A 288 17.31 10.53 -4.63
N GLY A 289 16.55 10.94 -5.65
CA GLY A 289 15.32 11.72 -5.46
C GLY A 289 14.27 11.00 -4.60
N LEU A 290 14.14 9.68 -4.76
CA LEU A 290 13.25 8.86 -3.94
C LEU A 290 13.73 8.77 -2.48
N VAL A 291 15.03 8.52 -2.27
CA VAL A 291 15.63 8.43 -0.92
C VAL A 291 15.42 9.73 -0.16
N TYR A 292 15.75 10.88 -0.75
CA TYR A 292 15.50 12.18 -0.12
C TYR A 292 14.02 12.42 0.12
N SER A 293 13.14 12.16 -0.85
CA SER A 293 11.70 12.34 -0.66
C SER A 293 11.12 11.45 0.44
N ARG A 294 11.67 10.24 0.65
CA ARG A 294 11.24 9.34 1.73
C ARG A 294 11.79 9.79 3.07
N LEU A 295 13.06 10.21 3.13
CA LEU A 295 13.69 10.76 4.33
C LEU A 295 12.97 12.04 4.80
N ASP A 296 12.63 12.96 3.89
CA ASP A 296 11.87 14.18 4.18
C ASP A 296 10.50 13.87 4.83
N GLY A 297 9.87 12.76 4.44
CA GLY A 297 8.60 12.30 4.97
C GLY A 297 8.69 11.52 6.28
N GLN A 298 9.89 11.33 6.86
CA GLN A 298 10.04 10.64 8.15
C GLN A 298 10.03 11.62 9.33
N LEU A 299 9.43 11.17 10.45
CA LEU A 299 9.28 11.97 11.65
C LEU A 299 10.62 12.50 12.20
N HIS A 300 11.66 11.68 12.17
CA HIS A 300 13.01 12.05 12.64
C HIS A 300 13.64 13.18 11.79
N HIS A 301 13.39 13.21 10.48
CA HIS A 301 13.82 14.33 9.64
C HIS A 301 13.01 15.60 9.94
N HIS A 302 11.71 15.45 10.23
CA HIS A 302 10.86 16.56 10.66
C HIS A 302 11.28 17.17 12.00
N VAL A 303 11.74 16.37 12.95
CA VAL A 303 12.38 16.85 14.18
C VAL A 303 13.57 17.74 13.81
N ARG A 304 14.47 17.30 12.91
CA ARG A 304 15.60 18.12 12.45
C ARG A 304 15.19 19.45 11.82
N LEU A 305 14.19 19.46 10.94
CA LEU A 305 13.69 20.69 10.30
C LEU A 305 13.12 21.67 11.32
N ASN A 306 12.37 21.18 12.32
CA ASN A 306 11.83 22.02 13.39
C ASN A 306 12.93 22.56 14.32
N LEU A 307 13.98 21.77 14.58
CA LEU A 307 15.12 22.17 15.39
C LEU A 307 16.10 23.11 14.66
N SER A 308 16.18 23.02 13.32
CA SER A 308 17.11 23.82 12.50
C SER A 308 16.80 25.33 12.43
N LYS A 309 15.74 25.81 13.10
CA LYS A 309 15.58 27.25 13.41
C LYS A 309 16.49 27.72 14.56
N GLU A 310 17.03 26.79 15.36
CA GLU A 310 17.87 27.05 16.54
C GLU A 310 19.04 26.05 16.54
N THR A 311 20.12 26.35 15.80
CA THR A 311 21.40 25.60 15.71
C THR A 311 21.32 24.16 15.17
N GLN A 312 22.21 23.80 14.22
CA GLN A 312 22.30 22.46 13.64
C GLN A 312 22.87 21.45 14.66
N PRO A 313 22.08 20.52 15.23
CA PRO A 313 22.64 19.48 16.07
C PRO A 313 23.31 18.44 15.16
N ARG A 314 24.53 18.02 15.50
CA ARG A 314 25.14 16.81 14.92
C ARG A 314 24.17 15.65 15.14
N GLN A 315 24.07 14.77 14.14
CA GLN A 315 23.19 13.62 14.14
C GLN A 315 23.22 12.92 15.51
N VAL A 316 22.12 12.91 16.25
CA VAL A 316 21.96 11.82 17.20
C VAL A 316 21.55 10.62 16.37
N ARG A 317 22.55 9.84 15.98
CA ARG A 317 22.32 8.53 15.39
C ARG A 317 21.64 7.73 16.51
N PRO A 318 20.47 7.14 16.23
CA PRO A 318 19.92 6.18 17.17
C PRO A 318 20.89 4.99 17.24
N TRP A 319 20.46 3.94 17.94
CA TRP A 319 20.99 2.60 17.80
C TRP A 319 22.19 2.27 18.70
N ASN A 320 21.89 1.61 19.82
CA ASN A 320 22.62 0.38 20.10
C ASN A 320 22.30 -0.57 18.93
N ARG A 321 23.17 -0.61 17.91
CA ARG A 321 23.08 -1.63 16.85
C ARG A 321 23.88 -2.82 17.33
N GLU A 322 23.26 -3.97 17.51
CA GLU A 322 24.03 -5.21 17.62
C GLU A 322 24.21 -5.81 16.23
N VAL A 323 25.43 -6.23 15.88
CA VAL A 323 25.67 -7.00 14.65
C VAL A 323 25.89 -8.46 15.01
N LYS A 324 25.13 -9.35 14.35
CA LYS A 324 25.45 -10.77 14.26
C LYS A 324 26.11 -11.01 12.90
N VAL A 325 27.45 -11.05 12.87
CA VAL A 325 28.25 -11.48 11.71
C VAL A 325 28.54 -12.97 11.88
N PRO A 326 28.36 -13.84 10.87
CA PRO A 326 28.78 -15.22 10.97
C PRO A 326 30.30 -15.32 10.77
N ILE A 327 30.87 -16.21 11.58
CA ILE A 327 32.24 -16.74 11.63
C ILE A 327 33.09 -16.08 12.74
N ALA A 328 32.85 -16.55 13.97
CA ALA A 328 33.75 -16.53 15.15
C ALA A 328 33.54 -15.49 16.28
N ARG A 329 32.59 -14.56 16.24
CA ARG A 329 32.28 -13.68 17.41
C ARG A 329 30.76 -13.51 17.57
N GLY A 330 30.25 -13.66 18.79
CA GLY A 330 28.83 -13.50 19.13
C GLY A 330 28.29 -12.08 18.86
N SER A 331 27.04 -11.81 19.25
CA SER A 331 26.43 -10.48 19.12
C SER A 331 27.32 -9.42 19.75
N GLN A 332 27.69 -8.37 19.00
CA GLN A 332 28.50 -7.27 19.53
C GLN A 332 27.78 -5.93 19.33
N PRO A 333 27.72 -5.06 20.35
CA PRO A 333 27.25 -3.70 20.18
C PRO A 333 28.22 -2.92 19.29
N LEU A 334 27.69 -2.23 18.29
CA LEU A 334 28.49 -1.39 17.41
C LEU A 334 28.89 -0.09 18.12
N PRO A 335 30.15 0.34 17.97
CA PRO A 335 30.54 1.69 18.33
C PRO A 335 29.66 2.72 17.61
N PRO A 336 29.27 3.81 18.30
CA PRO A 336 28.36 4.82 17.75
C PRO A 336 28.93 5.55 16.51
N GLU A 337 30.24 5.45 16.26
CA GLU A 337 30.88 6.05 15.09
C GLU A 337 30.68 5.25 13.77
N ILE A 338 30.40 3.94 13.85
CA ILE A 338 30.34 3.07 12.66
C ILE A 338 29.07 3.34 11.83
N SER A 339 29.22 3.58 10.53
CA SER A 339 28.09 3.78 9.61
C SER A 339 27.42 2.46 9.24
N ILE A 340 26.16 2.51 8.80
CA ILE A 340 25.47 1.29 8.33
C ILE A 340 26.11 0.74 7.05
N GLY A 341 26.68 1.60 6.19
CA GLY A 341 27.41 1.16 5.00
C GLY A 341 28.70 0.41 5.34
N GLN A 342 29.41 0.79 6.42
CA GLN A 342 30.56 0.02 6.91
C GLN A 342 30.16 -1.37 7.40
N VAL A 343 29.02 -1.48 8.08
CA VAL A 343 28.48 -2.78 8.51
C VAL A 343 28.06 -3.62 7.31
N PHE A 344 27.44 -2.99 6.31
CA PHE A 344 27.05 -3.65 5.06
C PHE A 344 28.25 -4.26 4.34
N GLU A 345 29.38 -3.55 4.27
CA GLU A 345 30.64 -4.07 3.75
C GLU A 345 31.21 -5.23 4.58
N GLN A 346 31.19 -5.12 5.91
CA GLN A 346 31.64 -6.20 6.81
C GLN A 346 30.82 -7.49 6.63
N CYS A 347 29.56 -7.35 6.25
CA CYS A 347 28.67 -8.45 5.90
C CYS A 347 28.78 -8.88 4.42
N PHE A 348 29.81 -8.41 3.70
CA PHE A 348 30.01 -8.66 2.27
C PHE A 348 28.78 -8.34 1.41
N GLY A 349 28.04 -7.29 1.77
CA GLY A 349 26.85 -6.85 1.05
C GLY A 349 25.59 -7.68 1.28
N TYR A 350 25.57 -8.70 2.16
CA TYR A 350 24.37 -9.48 2.49
C TYR A 350 23.90 -9.17 3.91
N LEU A 351 22.96 -8.24 4.05
CA LEU A 351 22.57 -7.70 5.35
C LEU A 351 21.08 -7.85 5.66
N LEU A 352 20.77 -8.38 6.84
CA LEU A 352 19.45 -8.34 7.43
C LEU A 352 19.34 -7.19 8.43
N ILE A 353 18.28 -6.39 8.37
CA ILE A 353 17.98 -5.33 9.36
C ILE A 353 16.74 -5.76 10.13
N LEU A 354 16.91 -6.09 11.40
CA LEU A 354 15.86 -6.50 12.33
C LEU A 354 15.59 -5.42 13.36
N GLY A 355 14.35 -5.33 13.81
CA GLY A 355 13.96 -4.42 14.88
C GLY A 355 12.45 -4.44 15.12
N GLU A 356 12.04 -3.91 16.27
CA GLU A 356 10.64 -3.78 16.61
C GLU A 356 9.93 -2.67 15.81
N PRO A 357 8.60 -2.62 15.79
CA PRO A 357 7.86 -1.46 15.27
C PRO A 357 8.36 -0.16 15.91
N GLY A 358 8.58 0.88 15.10
CA GLY A 358 9.10 2.17 15.59
C GLY A 358 10.61 2.21 15.88
N ALA A 359 11.32 1.08 15.83
CA ALA A 359 12.79 1.01 15.96
C ALA A 359 13.55 1.47 14.71
N GLY A 360 12.92 2.20 13.77
CA GLY A 360 13.56 2.79 12.57
C GLY A 360 14.34 1.87 11.63
N LYS A 361 13.83 0.66 11.37
CA LYS A 361 14.32 -0.25 10.30
C LYS A 361 14.39 0.44 8.94
N THR A 362 13.26 0.99 8.48
CA THR A 362 13.19 1.72 7.21
C THR A 362 14.11 2.95 7.20
N THR A 363 14.27 3.64 8.32
CA THR A 363 15.23 4.75 8.45
C THR A 363 16.65 4.25 8.22
N THR A 364 17.03 3.14 8.85
CA THR A 364 18.36 2.52 8.69
C THR A 364 18.59 2.02 7.25
N LEU A 365 17.55 1.46 6.60
CA LEU A 365 17.62 1.07 5.19
C LEU A 365 17.79 2.27 4.25
N LEU A 366 17.11 3.39 4.54
CA LEU A 366 17.24 4.64 3.78
C LEU A 366 18.60 5.31 4.00
N ASP A 367 19.14 5.27 5.22
CA ASP A 367 20.49 5.73 5.52
C ASP A 367 21.53 4.91 4.75
N LEU A 368 21.35 3.58 4.70
CA LEU A 368 22.19 2.70 3.87
C LEU A 368 22.06 3.05 2.39
N ALA A 369 20.84 3.25 1.90
CA ALA A 369 20.61 3.64 0.52
C ALA A 369 21.28 4.97 0.18
N LEU A 370 21.24 5.96 1.08
CA LEU A 370 21.89 7.25 0.89
C LEU A 370 23.40 7.09 0.77
N GLU A 371 24.02 6.33 1.67
CA GLU A 371 25.47 6.07 1.64
C GLU A 371 25.89 5.31 0.36
N LEU A 372 25.10 4.32 -0.07
CA LEU A 372 25.32 3.59 -1.33
C LEU A 372 25.13 4.49 -2.57
N VAL A 373 24.16 5.40 -2.55
CA VAL A 373 23.97 6.40 -3.63
C VAL A 373 25.19 7.32 -3.72
N GLU A 374 25.68 7.83 -2.58
CA GLU A 374 26.85 8.71 -2.54
C GLU A 374 28.11 8.00 -3.08
N ARG A 375 28.30 6.71 -2.74
CA ARG A 375 29.37 5.88 -3.30
C ARG A 375 29.21 5.67 -4.81
N ALA A 376 28.00 5.36 -5.28
CA ALA A 376 27.71 5.16 -6.69
C ALA A 376 27.84 6.45 -7.54
N GLU A 377 27.66 7.62 -6.91
CA GLU A 377 27.95 8.93 -7.52
C GLU A 377 29.45 9.22 -7.58
N ALA A 378 30.22 8.82 -6.55
CA ALA A 378 31.66 9.02 -6.49
C ALA A 378 32.44 8.07 -7.40
N ASP A 379 31.99 6.83 -7.54
CA ASP A 379 32.65 5.77 -8.30
C ASP A 379 31.67 5.08 -9.29
N PRO A 380 31.93 5.17 -10.61
CA PRO A 380 31.16 4.49 -11.66
C PRO A 380 31.10 2.96 -11.59
N GLU A 381 32.07 2.31 -10.96
CA GLU A 381 32.12 0.85 -10.86
C GLU A 381 31.18 0.31 -9.79
N GLN A 382 30.86 1.13 -8.77
CA GLN A 382 29.96 0.77 -7.67
C GLN A 382 28.55 0.40 -8.16
N LEU A 383 27.86 -0.40 -7.37
CA LEU A 383 26.51 -0.88 -7.67
C LEU A 383 25.44 0.18 -7.34
N ILE A 384 24.31 0.13 -8.03
CA ILE A 384 23.21 1.11 -7.84
C ILE A 384 22.16 0.53 -6.89
N PRO A 385 21.89 1.16 -5.73
CA PRO A 385 20.88 0.67 -4.82
C PRO A 385 19.46 0.90 -5.36
N VAL A 386 18.60 -0.12 -5.30
CA VAL A 386 17.19 -0.02 -5.69
C VAL A 386 16.29 -0.43 -4.53
N ILE A 387 15.48 0.51 -4.04
CA ILE A 387 14.56 0.27 -2.93
C ILE A 387 13.22 -0.21 -3.45
N VAL A 388 12.79 -1.39 -3.00
CA VAL A 388 11.49 -1.98 -3.32
C VAL A 388 10.80 -2.50 -2.05
N ASP A 389 9.48 -2.56 -2.07
CA ASP A 389 8.62 -2.87 -0.92
C ASP A 389 7.93 -4.21 -1.18
N LEU A 390 8.18 -5.19 -0.30
CA LEU A 390 7.77 -6.60 -0.42
C LEU A 390 6.27 -6.84 -0.20
N SER A 391 5.52 -5.89 0.35
CA SER A 391 4.14 -6.08 0.80
C SER A 391 3.17 -6.74 -0.19
N ASP A 392 3.35 -6.54 -1.51
CA ASP A 392 2.47 -7.10 -2.55
C ASP A 392 3.05 -8.35 -3.26
N TRP A 393 4.13 -8.94 -2.73
CA TRP A 393 4.71 -10.15 -3.30
C TRP A 393 3.77 -11.35 -3.10
N GLN A 394 3.64 -12.14 -4.17
CA GLN A 394 2.91 -13.40 -4.17
C GLN A 394 3.52 -14.35 -5.22
N PRO A 395 3.51 -15.67 -4.99
CA PRO A 395 3.97 -16.63 -5.98
C PRO A 395 3.06 -16.64 -7.22
N THR A 396 3.66 -16.79 -8.41
CA THR A 396 2.97 -16.80 -9.70
C THR A 396 3.09 -18.16 -10.39
N VAL A 397 1.97 -18.71 -10.86
CA VAL A 397 1.93 -20.02 -11.54
C VAL A 397 2.10 -19.84 -13.05
N SER A 398 2.94 -20.68 -13.66
CA SER A 398 3.18 -20.65 -15.11
C SER A 398 1.95 -21.11 -15.92
N PRO A 399 1.60 -20.48 -17.07
CA PRO A 399 0.36 -20.77 -17.81
C PRO A 399 0.21 -22.21 -18.31
N SER A 400 1.31 -22.95 -18.45
CA SER A 400 1.36 -24.30 -19.04
C SER A 400 0.69 -25.38 -18.17
N ASN A 401 0.49 -25.15 -16.87
CA ASN A 401 -0.09 -26.12 -15.93
C ASN A 401 -1.52 -25.79 -15.45
N SER A 402 -2.20 -24.86 -16.12
CA SER A 402 -3.51 -24.31 -15.72
C SER A 402 -4.71 -25.29 -15.69
N ARG A 403 -4.52 -26.58 -16.01
CA ARG A 403 -5.61 -27.59 -15.97
C ARG A 403 -5.58 -28.55 -14.77
N LYS A 404 -4.57 -28.50 -13.89
CA LYS A 404 -4.51 -29.35 -12.69
C LYS A 404 -4.10 -28.54 -11.46
N SER A 405 -4.99 -27.67 -10.97
CA SER A 405 -4.88 -27.12 -9.61
C SER A 405 -6.18 -26.43 -9.23
N ARG A 406 -7.22 -27.24 -9.04
CA ARG A 406 -8.29 -26.92 -8.08
C ARG A 406 -8.30 -28.09 -7.13
N ILE A 407 -8.09 -27.79 -5.85
CA ILE A 407 -8.15 -28.68 -4.68
C ILE A 407 -6.76 -29.20 -4.23
N SER A 408 -6.37 -28.71 -3.04
CA SER A 408 -5.38 -29.20 -2.07
C SER A 408 -3.87 -29.13 -2.39
N GLN A 409 -3.15 -28.43 -1.47
CA GLN A 409 -1.70 -28.34 -1.20
C GLN A 409 -0.88 -27.29 -1.98
N GLN A 410 -0.49 -26.23 -1.25
CA GLN A 410 0.47 -25.17 -1.59
C GLN A 410 1.90 -25.74 -1.69
N ASN A 411 2.23 -26.46 -2.76
CA ASN A 411 3.62 -26.84 -3.05
C ASN A 411 4.05 -26.22 -4.37
N PHE A 412 4.55 -24.98 -4.31
CA PHE A 412 5.23 -24.35 -5.44
C PHE A 412 6.60 -25.00 -5.66
N SER A 413 6.96 -25.21 -6.92
CA SER A 413 8.31 -25.67 -7.25
C SER A 413 9.35 -24.58 -6.97
N GLU A 414 10.60 -24.98 -6.72
CA GLU A 414 11.69 -24.03 -6.42
C GLU A 414 11.94 -23.05 -7.58
N GLU A 415 11.84 -23.52 -8.82
CA GLU A 415 11.94 -22.70 -10.02
C GLU A 415 10.81 -21.65 -10.12
N GLU A 416 9.57 -22.03 -9.79
CA GLU A 416 8.43 -21.10 -9.80
C GLU A 416 8.59 -19.99 -8.75
N LEU A 417 9.10 -20.32 -7.57
CA LEU A 417 9.36 -19.35 -6.51
C LEU A 417 10.45 -18.34 -6.92
N VAL A 418 11.57 -18.84 -7.46
CA VAL A 418 12.67 -17.99 -7.95
C VAL A 418 12.20 -17.09 -9.10
N GLN A 419 11.47 -17.64 -10.07
CA GLN A 419 10.97 -16.84 -11.19
C GLN A 419 9.93 -15.80 -10.72
N SER A 420 9.15 -16.11 -9.68
CA SER A 420 8.17 -15.19 -9.10
C SER A 420 8.83 -13.99 -8.43
N ILE A 421 9.88 -14.19 -7.61
CA ILE A 421 10.60 -13.07 -6.98
C ILE A 421 11.36 -12.22 -8.01
N LEU A 422 11.96 -12.82 -9.04
CA LEU A 422 12.63 -12.10 -10.13
C LEU A 422 11.64 -11.26 -10.96
N ASN A 423 10.55 -11.87 -11.42
CA ASN A 423 9.51 -11.17 -12.18
C ASN A 423 8.88 -10.04 -11.35
N TRP A 424 8.67 -10.28 -10.06
CA TRP A 424 8.19 -9.27 -9.13
C TRP A 424 9.19 -8.11 -9.00
N LEU A 425 10.49 -8.39 -8.81
CA LEU A 425 11.53 -7.36 -8.67
C LEU A 425 11.62 -6.51 -9.94
N ILE A 426 11.66 -7.15 -11.12
CA ILE A 426 11.67 -6.46 -12.42
C ILE A 426 10.46 -5.56 -12.57
N ARG A 427 9.26 -6.07 -12.27
CA ARG A 427 8.02 -5.30 -12.30
C ARG A 427 8.10 -4.10 -11.35
N LYS A 428 8.60 -4.29 -10.13
CA LYS A 428 8.69 -3.22 -9.12
C LYS A 428 9.69 -2.15 -9.48
N VAL A 429 10.87 -2.52 -9.96
CA VAL A 429 11.89 -1.57 -10.42
C VAL A 429 11.34 -0.77 -11.62
N ARG A 430 10.67 -1.44 -12.56
CA ARG A 430 10.00 -0.78 -13.70
C ARG A 430 8.92 0.20 -13.25
N GLU A 431 7.97 -0.24 -12.41
CA GLU A 431 6.86 0.59 -11.92
C GLU A 431 7.37 1.81 -11.14
N ARG A 432 8.44 1.63 -10.34
CA ARG A 432 8.95 2.66 -9.42
C ARG A 432 9.93 3.63 -10.07
N TYR A 433 10.82 3.16 -10.93
CA TYR A 433 11.88 3.97 -11.52
C TYR A 433 11.68 4.23 -13.03
N GLY A 434 10.65 3.66 -13.66
CA GLY A 434 10.34 3.89 -15.07
C GLY A 434 11.48 3.44 -15.99
N VAL A 435 12.02 2.25 -15.75
CA VAL A 435 13.08 1.61 -16.55
C VAL A 435 12.48 0.50 -17.41
N SER A 436 13.00 0.31 -18.62
CA SER A 436 12.52 -0.76 -19.53
C SER A 436 12.84 -2.16 -18.99
N LEU A 437 12.01 -3.13 -19.36
CA LEU A 437 12.14 -4.52 -18.87
C LEU A 437 13.47 -5.16 -19.29
N GLN A 438 13.89 -4.95 -20.54
CA GLN A 438 15.16 -5.45 -21.08
C GLN A 438 16.37 -4.88 -20.32
N GLN A 439 16.36 -3.59 -19.98
CA GLN A 439 17.46 -2.97 -19.27
C GLN A 439 17.60 -3.49 -17.84
N ILE A 440 16.49 -3.74 -17.15
CA ILE A 440 16.51 -4.30 -15.79
C ILE A 440 17.04 -5.73 -15.81
N GLN A 441 16.61 -6.54 -16.79
CA GLN A 441 17.14 -7.90 -16.97
C GLN A 441 18.66 -7.87 -17.21
N GLN A 442 19.11 -7.02 -18.15
CA GLN A 442 20.54 -6.83 -18.39
C GLN A 442 21.30 -6.42 -17.13
N TRP A 443 20.78 -5.49 -16.32
CA TRP A 443 21.44 -5.08 -15.07
C TRP A 443 21.45 -6.14 -13.98
N LEU A 444 20.48 -7.06 -13.98
CA LEU A 444 20.50 -8.22 -13.09
C LEU A 444 21.56 -9.24 -13.54
N GLU A 445 21.66 -9.49 -14.85
CA GLU A 445 22.69 -10.37 -15.45
C GLU A 445 24.11 -9.81 -15.26
N GLU A 446 24.28 -8.50 -15.46
CA GLU A 446 25.54 -7.77 -15.25
C GLU A 446 25.82 -7.45 -13.78
N LYS A 447 24.91 -7.82 -12.86
CA LYS A 447 25.04 -7.62 -11.40
C LYS A 447 25.30 -6.16 -11.01
N ARG A 448 24.61 -5.21 -11.67
CA ARG A 448 24.76 -3.74 -11.48
C ARG A 448 23.90 -3.15 -10.36
N LEU A 449 23.01 -3.93 -9.76
CA LEU A 449 22.02 -3.44 -8.78
C LEU A 449 22.26 -4.00 -7.37
N VAL A 450 21.95 -3.19 -6.35
CA VAL A 450 21.83 -3.62 -4.94
C VAL A 450 20.36 -3.57 -4.53
N PRO A 451 19.64 -4.70 -4.49
CA PRO A 451 18.26 -4.73 -4.05
C PRO A 451 18.16 -4.45 -2.54
N LEU A 452 17.44 -3.38 -2.20
CA LEU A 452 17.11 -3.01 -0.82
C LEU A 452 15.62 -3.30 -0.59
N LEU A 453 15.33 -4.44 0.02
CA LEU A 453 13.98 -4.97 0.19
C LEU A 453 13.40 -4.55 1.55
N ASP A 454 12.33 -3.76 1.53
CA ASP A 454 11.64 -3.29 2.73
C ASP A 454 10.36 -4.11 2.98
N GLY A 455 10.04 -4.36 4.25
CA GLY A 455 8.74 -4.91 4.69
C GLY A 455 8.50 -6.40 4.42
N LEU A 456 9.45 -7.30 4.71
CA LEU A 456 9.20 -8.75 4.63
C LEU A 456 8.03 -9.19 5.53
N ASP A 457 7.89 -8.57 6.71
CA ASP A 457 6.76 -8.79 7.63
C ASP A 457 5.42 -8.25 7.11
N GLU A 458 5.42 -7.47 6.04
CA GLU A 458 4.23 -6.89 5.41
C GLU A 458 3.68 -7.73 4.24
N VAL A 459 4.38 -8.81 3.86
CA VAL A 459 3.86 -9.82 2.93
C VAL A 459 2.66 -10.51 3.58
N SER A 460 1.64 -10.88 2.80
CA SER A 460 0.46 -11.59 3.33
C SER A 460 0.87 -12.85 4.12
N PRO A 461 0.28 -13.12 5.31
CA PRO A 461 0.72 -14.20 6.20
C PRO A 461 0.81 -15.57 5.52
N GLU A 462 -0.10 -15.84 4.57
CA GLU A 462 -0.15 -17.05 3.75
C GLU A 462 1.12 -17.29 2.91
N TYR A 463 1.84 -16.24 2.51
CA TYR A 463 2.98 -16.30 1.59
C TYR A 463 4.31 -15.88 2.23
N GLN A 464 4.34 -15.53 3.53
CA GLN A 464 5.57 -15.07 4.19
C GLN A 464 6.67 -16.14 4.16
N GLN A 465 6.33 -17.41 4.44
CA GLN A 465 7.30 -18.51 4.38
C GLN A 465 7.78 -18.77 2.94
N ASP A 466 6.86 -18.76 1.97
CA ASP A 466 7.20 -18.90 0.55
C ASP A 466 8.13 -17.78 0.08
N CYS A 467 7.95 -16.55 0.59
CA CYS A 467 8.80 -15.40 0.27
C CYS A 467 10.23 -15.59 0.80
N VAL A 468 10.38 -16.03 2.05
CA VAL A 468 11.69 -16.37 2.64
C VAL A 468 12.38 -17.46 1.83
N ARG A 469 11.65 -18.52 1.48
CA ARG A 469 12.18 -19.62 0.66
C ARG A 469 12.57 -19.14 -0.74
N ALA A 470 11.75 -18.32 -1.39
CA ALA A 470 12.04 -17.75 -2.70
C ALA A 470 13.32 -16.88 -2.69
N ILE A 471 13.50 -16.06 -1.65
CA ILE A 471 14.71 -15.25 -1.47
C ILE A 471 15.93 -16.15 -1.23
N ASN A 472 15.83 -17.14 -0.36
CA ASN A 472 16.93 -18.09 -0.11
C ASN A 472 17.34 -18.84 -1.39
N LEU A 473 16.37 -19.30 -2.18
CA LEU A 473 16.63 -19.95 -3.46
C LEU A 473 17.26 -19.01 -4.46
N TRP A 474 16.82 -17.74 -4.52
CA TRP A 474 17.43 -16.70 -5.35
C TRP A 474 18.87 -16.37 -4.93
N LEU A 475 19.20 -16.52 -3.64
CA LEU A 475 20.54 -16.36 -3.11
C LEU A 475 21.44 -17.59 -3.33
N LYS A 476 20.89 -18.77 -3.65
CA LYS A 476 21.66 -19.99 -3.93
C LYS A 476 22.08 -20.05 -5.40
N SER A 477 23.32 -20.50 -5.66
CA SER A 477 23.90 -20.54 -7.00
C SER A 477 23.35 -21.66 -7.91
N GLU A 478 22.54 -22.58 -7.39
CA GLU A 478 22.15 -23.82 -8.09
C GLU A 478 21.08 -23.64 -9.17
N PHE A 479 20.26 -22.58 -9.10
CA PHE A 479 19.13 -22.40 -10.00
C PHE A 479 19.33 -21.33 -11.09
N ASN A 480 20.14 -20.29 -10.86
CA ASN A 480 20.43 -19.22 -11.83
C ASN A 480 21.68 -18.40 -11.41
N SER A 481 22.88 -18.93 -11.61
CA SER A 481 24.14 -18.25 -11.25
C SER A 481 24.35 -16.87 -11.90
N GLU A 482 23.69 -16.63 -13.04
CA GLU A 482 23.77 -15.38 -13.80
C GLU A 482 22.93 -14.24 -13.18
N LEU A 483 21.80 -14.54 -12.53
CA LEU A 483 20.85 -13.56 -11.99
C LEU A 483 20.90 -13.39 -10.46
N GLN A 484 21.88 -14.01 -9.82
CA GLN A 484 22.10 -13.92 -8.38
C GLN A 484 22.63 -12.51 -8.01
N PRO A 485 22.05 -11.85 -6.98
CA PRO A 485 22.51 -10.54 -6.54
C PRO A 485 23.87 -10.66 -5.85
N THR A 486 24.76 -9.71 -6.12
CA THR A 486 26.07 -9.55 -5.45
C THR A 486 25.93 -8.99 -4.04
N GLU A 487 24.95 -8.10 -3.85
CA GLU A 487 24.67 -7.44 -2.59
C GLU A 487 23.15 -7.29 -2.44
N VAL A 488 22.62 -7.48 -1.23
CA VAL A 488 21.20 -7.34 -0.90
C VAL A 488 21.05 -6.94 0.57
N ALA A 489 20.12 -6.02 0.85
CA ALA A 489 19.70 -5.72 2.21
C ALA A 489 18.20 -5.95 2.38
N ILE A 490 17.79 -6.55 3.50
CA ILE A 490 16.39 -6.91 3.76
C ILE A 490 15.97 -6.40 5.13
N CYS A 491 14.80 -5.76 5.24
CA CYS A 491 14.22 -5.36 6.52
C CYS A 491 13.06 -6.27 6.93
N CYS A 492 13.01 -6.65 8.21
CA CYS A 492 11.89 -7.41 8.77
C CYS A 492 11.68 -7.10 10.27
N ARG A 493 10.44 -7.21 10.75
CA ARG A 493 10.18 -7.30 12.19
C ARG A 493 10.74 -8.58 12.76
N ARG A 494 11.24 -8.49 13.99
CA ARG A 494 11.91 -9.59 14.67
C ARG A 494 10.97 -10.74 15.00
N GLU A 495 9.86 -10.45 15.67
CA GLU A 495 8.95 -11.48 16.18
C GLU A 495 8.37 -12.39 15.07
N PRO A 496 7.84 -11.85 13.94
CA PRO A 496 7.45 -12.68 12.80
C PRO A 496 8.65 -13.47 12.26
N TYR A 497 9.79 -12.81 12.10
CA TYR A 497 10.99 -13.45 11.55
C TYR A 497 11.51 -14.62 12.41
N GLU A 498 11.44 -14.51 13.73
CA GLU A 498 11.83 -15.58 14.67
C GLU A 498 10.87 -16.77 14.60
N SER A 499 9.59 -16.55 14.29
CA SER A 499 8.60 -17.62 14.09
C SER A 499 8.73 -18.39 12.77
N TYR A 500 9.44 -17.84 11.77
CA TYR A 500 9.60 -18.51 10.47
C TYR A 500 10.38 -19.82 10.60
N SER A 501 9.86 -20.87 9.97
CA SER A 501 10.46 -22.21 9.89
C SER A 501 11.85 -22.19 9.25
N GLU A 502 12.02 -21.40 8.19
CA GLU A 502 13.30 -21.13 7.53
C GLU A 502 13.81 -19.71 7.84
N LYS A 503 15.13 -19.55 7.98
CA LYS A 503 15.79 -18.24 8.12
C LYS A 503 16.45 -17.82 6.81
N LEU A 504 16.57 -16.52 6.60
CA LEU A 504 17.27 -15.96 5.44
C LEU A 504 18.77 -16.30 5.52
N GLN A 505 19.31 -16.84 4.43
CA GLN A 505 20.71 -17.23 4.28
C GLN A 505 21.59 -16.03 3.94
N LEU A 506 21.64 -15.03 4.82
CA LEU A 506 22.44 -13.82 4.69
C LEU A 506 23.74 -13.91 5.51
N ARG A 507 24.72 -13.05 5.19
CA ARG A 507 26.05 -13.04 5.84
C ARG A 507 26.16 -12.05 7.00
N GLY A 508 25.06 -11.45 7.43
CA GLY A 508 25.05 -10.69 8.67
C GLY A 508 23.70 -10.07 8.94
N ALA A 509 23.48 -9.72 10.20
CA ALA A 509 22.28 -9.06 10.65
C ALA A 509 22.61 -7.90 11.60
N VAL A 510 21.94 -6.77 11.42
CA VAL A 510 21.89 -5.66 12.37
C VAL A 510 20.57 -5.73 13.11
N TYR A 511 20.65 -5.70 14.43
CA TYR A 511 19.50 -5.60 15.31
C TYR A 511 19.40 -4.19 15.89
N LEU A 512 18.25 -3.55 15.68
CA LEU A 512 17.93 -2.24 16.21
C LEU A 512 17.25 -2.40 17.58
N GLN A 513 17.98 -2.04 18.63
CA GLN A 513 17.48 -2.01 20.01
C GLN A 513 16.83 -0.68 20.37
N ASP A 514 16.14 -0.70 21.50
CA ASP A 514 15.61 0.49 22.14
C ASP A 514 16.71 1.44 22.61
N LEU A 515 16.36 2.72 22.72
CA LEU A 515 17.29 3.75 23.19
C LEU A 515 17.55 3.57 24.68
N THR A 516 18.81 3.68 25.07
CA THR A 516 19.20 3.71 26.49
C THR A 516 18.87 5.07 27.10
N ASP A 517 18.63 5.10 28.41
CA ASP A 517 18.28 6.33 29.13
C ASP A 517 19.38 7.40 28.99
N LYS A 518 20.66 6.98 28.96
CA LYS A 518 21.81 7.86 28.69
C LYS A 518 21.76 8.48 27.29
N GLN A 519 21.36 7.70 26.27
CA GLN A 519 21.23 8.20 24.90
C GLN A 519 20.05 9.19 24.79
N ILE A 520 18.92 8.91 25.44
CA ILE A 520 17.75 9.79 25.47
C ILE A 520 18.11 11.10 26.16
N GLN A 521 18.71 11.04 27.35
CA GLN A 521 19.13 12.22 28.10
C GLN A 521 20.12 13.06 27.29
N LYS A 522 21.16 12.43 26.73
CA LYS A 522 22.15 13.13 25.90
C LYS A 522 21.48 13.78 24.68
N PHE A 523 20.61 13.06 23.98
CA PHE A 523 19.85 13.58 22.85
C PHE A 523 19.08 14.84 23.25
N LEU A 524 18.30 14.77 24.32
CA LEU A 524 17.41 15.85 24.74
C LEU A 524 18.19 17.09 25.20
N VAL A 525 19.32 16.87 25.89
CA VAL A 525 20.25 17.96 26.27
C VAL A 525 20.87 18.61 25.02
N ASP A 526 21.35 17.82 24.06
CA ASP A 526 21.94 18.31 22.80
C ASP A 526 20.94 19.14 21.97
N VAL A 527 19.64 18.91 22.18
CA VAL A 527 18.52 19.57 21.50
C VAL A 527 17.91 20.73 22.33
N ASN A 528 18.55 21.11 23.44
CA ASN A 528 18.08 22.15 24.37
C ASN A 528 16.66 21.86 24.92
N ARG A 529 16.44 20.62 25.36
CA ARG A 529 15.18 20.14 25.99
C ARG A 529 15.45 19.52 27.36
N SER A 530 16.24 20.20 28.18
CA SER A 530 16.68 19.70 29.50
C SER A 530 15.52 19.49 30.48
N GLU A 531 14.51 20.37 30.49
CA GLU A 531 13.33 20.21 31.36
C GLU A 531 12.51 18.97 31.00
N LEU A 532 12.34 18.68 29.70
CA LEU A 532 11.71 17.45 29.24
C LEU A 532 12.57 16.24 29.64
N ALA A 533 13.89 16.33 29.50
CA ALA A 533 14.80 15.26 29.91
C ALA A 533 14.64 14.94 31.40
N GLU A 534 14.66 15.94 32.27
CA GLU A 534 14.46 15.75 33.71
C GLU A 534 13.11 15.12 34.02
N SER A 535 12.03 15.61 33.38
CA SER A 535 10.69 15.06 33.62
C SER A 535 10.52 13.63 33.11
N LEU A 536 11.13 13.27 31.97
CA LEU A 536 11.05 11.91 31.43
C LEU A 536 11.89 10.94 32.26
N MET A 537 13.07 11.37 32.71
CA MET A 537 13.97 10.55 33.54
C MET A 537 13.40 10.32 34.96
N ALA A 538 12.44 11.14 35.40
CA ALA A 538 11.76 10.99 36.69
C ALA A 538 10.59 9.99 36.67
N ASP A 539 10.15 9.52 35.50
CA ASP A 539 8.99 8.63 35.33
C ASP A 539 9.40 7.39 34.53
N GLU A 540 9.74 6.32 35.24
CA GLU A 540 10.28 5.08 34.67
C GLU A 540 9.32 4.41 33.67
N ASN A 541 8.02 4.45 33.96
CA ASN A 541 6.99 3.87 33.10
C ASN A 541 6.84 4.65 31.78
N LEU A 542 6.86 5.99 31.85
CA LEU A 542 6.83 6.83 30.65
C LEU A 542 8.14 6.75 29.86
N LEU A 543 9.28 6.66 30.56
CA LEU A 543 10.59 6.51 29.94
C LEU A 543 10.68 5.21 29.15
N ALA A 544 10.20 4.09 29.71
CA ALA A 544 10.16 2.79 29.06
C ALA A 544 9.42 2.83 27.70
N LEU A 545 8.33 3.60 27.61
CA LEU A 545 7.60 3.81 26.37
C LEU A 545 8.38 4.68 25.37
N ILE A 546 9.05 5.72 25.85
CA ILE A 546 9.78 6.70 25.02
C ILE A 546 11.13 6.15 24.52
N ARG A 547 11.63 5.02 25.06
CA ARG A 547 12.82 4.34 24.53
C ARG A 547 12.71 3.98 23.04
N ARG A 548 11.49 3.87 22.50
CA ARG A 548 11.26 3.76 21.05
C ARG A 548 11.61 5.08 20.34
N PRO A 549 12.54 5.09 19.35
CA PRO A 549 12.95 6.32 18.66
C PRO A 549 11.80 7.15 18.05
N LEU A 550 10.76 6.47 17.57
CA LEU A 550 9.55 7.11 17.05
C LEU A 550 8.82 7.91 18.13
N LEU A 551 8.63 7.33 19.32
CA LEU A 551 7.92 7.97 20.43
C LEU A 551 8.74 9.12 21.03
N LEU A 552 10.07 8.99 21.13
CA LEU A 552 10.95 10.11 21.48
C LEU A 552 10.82 11.27 20.48
N SER A 553 10.81 10.97 19.18
CA SER A 553 10.62 11.98 18.14
C SER A 553 9.26 12.69 18.26
N MET A 554 8.20 11.94 18.58
CA MET A 554 6.87 12.50 18.85
C MET A 554 6.87 13.39 20.10
N ALA A 555 7.53 12.97 21.18
CA ALA A 555 7.67 13.74 22.43
C ALA A 555 8.36 15.08 22.21
N ILE A 556 9.44 15.12 21.44
CA ILE A 556 10.17 16.36 21.13
C ILE A 556 9.28 17.34 20.35
N ILE A 557 8.50 16.83 19.40
CA ILE A 557 7.56 17.65 18.61
C ILE A 557 6.41 18.14 19.50
N ALA A 558 5.86 17.27 20.35
CA ALA A 558 4.76 17.56 21.26
C ALA A 558 5.12 18.61 22.32
N TYR A 559 6.38 18.62 22.79
CA TYR A 559 6.81 19.46 23.90
C TYR A 559 6.57 20.96 23.71
N GLN A 560 6.58 21.45 22.46
CA GLN A 560 6.26 22.86 22.18
C GLN A 560 4.81 23.25 22.54
N GLU A 561 3.90 22.28 22.60
CA GLU A 561 2.47 22.45 22.86
C GLU A 561 2.02 21.85 24.21
N LEU A 562 2.96 21.38 25.03
CA LEU A 562 2.67 20.87 26.36
C LEU A 562 2.44 22.03 27.32
N GLU A 563 1.27 22.06 27.96
CA GLU A 563 0.99 23.02 29.02
C GLU A 563 1.68 22.59 30.33
N PRO A 564 2.60 23.41 30.89
CA PRO A 564 3.39 23.00 32.07
C PRO A 564 2.54 22.60 33.28
N ILE A 565 1.40 23.27 33.48
CA ILE A 565 0.49 23.03 34.61
C ILE A 565 -0.20 21.67 34.48
N GLN A 566 -0.73 21.34 33.30
CA GLN A 566 -1.40 20.07 33.05
C GLN A 566 -0.42 18.90 33.13
N TRP A 567 0.80 19.10 32.62
CA TRP A 567 1.88 18.13 32.69
C TRP A 567 2.28 17.79 34.14
N GLN A 568 2.39 18.81 35.01
CA GLN A 568 2.71 18.63 36.42
C GLN A 568 1.57 18.01 37.24
N GLN A 569 0.32 18.20 36.84
CA GLN A 569 -0.86 17.65 37.51
C GLN A 569 -1.16 16.18 37.15
N ALA A 570 -0.58 15.67 36.06
CA ALA A 570 -0.75 14.29 35.65
C ALA A 570 -0.03 13.35 36.64
N THR A 571 -0.81 12.45 37.26
CA THR A 571 -0.37 11.55 38.33
C THR A 571 0.09 10.19 37.84
N SER A 572 -0.39 9.74 36.67
CA SER A 572 0.00 8.46 36.06
C SER A 572 0.85 8.66 34.79
N ALA A 573 1.65 7.65 34.46
CA ALA A 573 2.40 7.61 33.21
C ALA A 573 1.48 7.56 31.98
N GLY A 574 0.30 6.93 32.11
CA GLY A 574 -0.74 6.90 31.09
C GLY A 574 -1.29 8.29 30.78
N ASP A 575 -1.63 9.08 31.81
CA ASP A 575 -2.13 10.45 31.65
C ASP A 575 -1.11 11.35 30.94
N ARG A 576 0.17 11.22 31.31
CA ARG A 576 1.27 11.97 30.67
C ARG A 576 1.46 11.56 29.22
N LEU A 577 1.36 10.27 28.91
CA LEU A 577 1.42 9.77 27.54
C LEU A 577 0.27 10.33 26.70
N ASP A 578 -0.96 10.32 27.21
CA ASP A 578 -2.12 10.86 26.52
C ASP A 578 -1.99 12.37 26.27
N LEU A 579 -1.50 13.14 27.26
CA LEU A 579 -1.21 14.57 27.09
C LEU A 579 -0.18 14.81 25.99
N LEU A 580 0.86 13.99 25.92
CA LEU A 580 1.94 14.07 24.95
C LEU A 580 1.45 13.71 23.53
N LEU A 581 0.66 12.64 23.39
CA LEU A 581 0.04 12.25 22.11
C LEU A 581 -0.95 13.32 21.63
N ASP A 582 -1.74 13.91 22.53
CA ASP A 582 -2.68 14.97 22.17
C ASP A 582 -1.96 16.25 21.73
N ALA A 583 -0.90 16.65 22.46
CA ALA A 583 -0.04 17.76 22.09
C ALA A 583 0.63 17.52 20.72
N TYR A 584 1.10 16.30 20.46
CA TYR A 584 1.62 15.90 19.15
C TYR A 584 0.57 16.08 18.04
N ILE A 585 -0.65 15.57 18.23
CA ILE A 585 -1.73 15.68 17.23
C ILE A 585 -2.07 17.15 16.95
N ARG A 586 -2.19 17.99 17.99
CA ARG A 586 -2.43 19.43 17.84
C ARG A 586 -1.33 20.08 17.00
N GLN A 587 -0.07 19.79 17.31
CA GLN A 587 1.08 20.34 16.62
C GLN A 587 1.11 19.93 15.13
N MET A 588 0.80 18.68 14.81
CA MET A 588 0.78 18.20 13.42
C MET A 588 -0.38 18.78 12.60
N LEU A 589 -1.51 19.08 13.25
CA LEU A 589 -2.67 19.70 12.60
C LEU A 589 -2.60 21.24 12.49
N LYS A 590 -1.54 21.89 12.99
CA LYS A 590 -1.38 23.36 12.87
C LYS A 590 -1.36 23.86 11.43
N GLN A 591 -2.00 25.02 11.22
CA GLN A 591 -2.29 25.57 9.88
C GLN A 591 -1.12 26.27 9.21
N ASP A 592 -0.01 26.53 9.91
CA ASP A 592 1.14 27.29 9.39
C ASP A 592 1.91 26.58 8.26
N ARG A 593 1.54 25.34 7.92
CA ARG A 593 2.15 24.57 6.83
C ARG A 593 1.20 24.51 5.63
N GLN A 594 1.65 25.00 4.47
CA GLN A 594 0.95 24.79 3.19
C GLN A 594 0.83 23.29 2.92
N SER A 595 -0.40 22.82 2.66
CA SER A 595 -0.64 21.42 2.27
C SER A 595 -0.57 21.28 0.75
N ARG A 596 0.05 20.20 0.28
CA ARG A 596 0.00 19.79 -1.13
C ARG A 596 -1.41 19.39 -1.58
N PHE A 597 -2.22 18.88 -0.66
CA PHE A 597 -3.57 18.39 -0.95
C PHE A 597 -4.64 19.45 -0.79
N TYR A 598 -4.50 20.41 0.15
CA TYR A 598 -5.49 21.45 0.41
C TYR A 598 -4.94 22.86 0.20
N LYS A 599 -5.62 23.65 -0.66
CA LYS A 599 -5.39 25.11 -0.74
C LYS A 599 -5.76 25.80 0.58
N LYS A 600 -6.85 25.35 1.21
CA LYS A 600 -7.27 25.73 2.56
C LYS A 600 -7.53 24.44 3.34
N PRO A 601 -6.67 24.05 4.30
CA PRO A 601 -6.84 22.79 5.02
C PRO A 601 -8.10 22.81 5.90
N PRO A 602 -8.69 21.64 6.19
CA PRO A 602 -9.77 21.53 7.16
C PRO A 602 -9.34 22.08 8.53
N SER A 603 -10.30 22.50 9.35
CA SER A 603 -9.98 23.00 10.70
C SER A 603 -9.36 21.88 11.55
N GLN A 604 -8.56 22.24 12.56
CA GLN A 604 -7.95 21.27 13.48
C GLN A 604 -9.02 20.39 14.14
N LYS A 605 -10.11 21.01 14.61
CA LYS A 605 -11.24 20.33 15.23
C LYS A 605 -11.92 19.33 14.29
N GLN A 606 -12.10 19.69 13.02
CA GLN A 606 -12.67 18.77 12.02
C GLN A 606 -11.72 17.62 11.69
N SER A 607 -10.43 17.93 11.50
CA SER A 607 -9.41 16.92 11.18
C SER A 607 -9.27 15.91 12.31
N ARG A 608 -9.21 16.39 13.55
CA ARG A 608 -9.20 15.55 14.76
C ARG A 608 -10.45 14.68 14.80
N LYS A 609 -11.65 15.24 14.62
CA LYS A 609 -12.91 14.48 14.62
C LYS A 609 -12.88 13.33 13.60
N TRP A 610 -12.42 13.57 12.37
CA TRP A 610 -12.35 12.53 11.34
C TRP A 610 -11.32 11.44 11.67
N LEU A 611 -10.18 11.81 12.28
CA LEU A 611 -9.18 10.84 12.76
C LEU A 611 -9.68 10.02 13.95
N GLU A 612 -10.40 10.64 14.88
CA GLU A 612 -11.04 9.98 16.02
C GLU A 612 -12.06 8.93 15.55
N ILE A 613 -12.88 9.25 14.54
CA ILE A 613 -13.84 8.30 13.95
C ILE A 613 -13.12 7.16 13.24
N LEU A 614 -12.08 7.46 12.45
CA LEU A 614 -11.28 6.43 11.78
C LEU A 614 -10.62 5.48 12.78
N ALA A 615 -10.03 6.05 13.84
CA ALA A 615 -9.34 5.29 14.88
C ALA A 615 -10.30 4.35 15.61
N LEU A 616 -11.48 4.86 16.01
CA LEU A 616 -12.51 4.06 16.66
C LEU A 616 -12.96 2.90 15.77
N GLN A 617 -13.19 3.16 14.48
CA GLN A 617 -13.66 2.16 13.55
C GLN A 617 -12.64 1.03 13.31
N LEU A 618 -11.37 1.39 13.10
CA LEU A 618 -10.30 0.40 12.96
C LEU A 618 -10.13 -0.48 14.20
N LEU A 619 -10.33 0.12 15.38
CA LEU A 619 -10.22 -0.61 16.65
C LEU A 619 -11.42 -1.57 16.85
N GLN A 620 -12.63 -1.17 16.43
CA GLN A 620 -13.82 -2.03 16.41
C GLN A 620 -13.68 -3.20 15.44
N ASP A 621 -13.25 -2.93 14.20
CA ASP A 621 -13.12 -3.94 13.15
C ASP A 621 -11.88 -4.84 13.34
N SER A 622 -11.06 -4.60 14.38
CA SER A 622 -9.83 -5.34 14.66
C SER A 622 -8.79 -5.22 13.53
N GLU A 623 -8.86 -4.13 12.77
CA GLU A 623 -8.02 -3.86 11.61
C GLU A 623 -6.96 -2.81 11.96
N THR A 624 -5.73 -3.01 11.52
CA THR A 624 -4.67 -1.98 11.62
C THR A 624 -4.68 -1.06 10.41
N ASP A 625 -5.17 -1.56 9.27
CA ASP A 625 -5.01 -0.95 7.96
C ASP A 625 -6.39 -0.59 7.40
N PHE A 626 -6.56 0.66 7.01
CA PHE A 626 -7.80 1.18 6.47
C PHE A 626 -7.79 1.20 4.94
N LEU A 627 -8.82 0.59 4.33
CA LEU A 627 -9.13 0.70 2.90
C LEU A 627 -10.39 1.56 2.71
N VAL A 628 -10.32 2.54 1.80
CA VAL A 628 -11.46 3.45 1.53
C VAL A 628 -12.66 2.68 0.96
N GLU A 629 -12.39 1.60 0.24
CA GLU A 629 -13.35 0.65 -0.32
C GLU A 629 -14.03 -0.19 0.76
N GLY A 630 -13.40 -0.34 1.93
CA GLY A 630 -13.93 -1.08 3.08
C GLY A 630 -15.12 -0.40 3.78
N ILE A 631 -15.41 0.88 3.46
CA ILE A 631 -16.53 1.61 4.08
C ILE A 631 -17.86 0.93 3.74
N ASN A 632 -18.50 0.34 4.75
CA ASN A 632 -19.74 -0.41 4.64
C ASN A 632 -20.81 0.14 5.59
N THR A 633 -22.00 -0.47 5.61
CA THR A 633 -23.13 -0.01 6.44
C THR A 633 -22.86 -0.04 7.94
N ARG A 634 -21.83 -0.75 8.43
CA ARG A 634 -21.45 -0.79 9.85
C ARG A 634 -20.86 0.54 10.34
N TRP A 635 -20.32 1.36 9.44
CA TRP A 635 -19.79 2.68 9.76
C TRP A 635 -20.87 3.68 10.19
N LEU A 636 -22.16 3.36 9.96
CA LEU A 636 -23.30 4.16 10.41
C LEU A 636 -23.55 3.91 11.90
N SER A 637 -22.79 4.60 12.74
CA SER A 637 -22.82 4.43 14.20
C SER A 637 -24.05 5.08 14.85
N THR A 638 -24.52 6.21 14.33
CA THR A 638 -25.59 6.99 14.98
C THR A 638 -26.98 6.68 14.43
N PHE A 639 -28.01 6.85 15.28
CA PHE A 639 -29.41 6.72 14.86
C PHE A 639 -29.77 7.65 13.69
N LEU A 640 -29.21 8.87 13.68
CA LEU A 640 -29.40 9.84 12.60
C LEU A 640 -28.80 9.35 11.29
N GLU A 641 -27.61 8.74 11.32
CA GLU A 641 -26.97 8.14 10.13
C GLU A 641 -27.80 6.98 9.58
N LYS A 642 -28.20 6.03 10.43
CA LYS A 642 -29.05 4.89 10.01
C LYS A 642 -30.38 5.36 9.41
N SER A 643 -31.01 6.37 10.02
CA SER A 643 -32.26 6.96 9.54
C SER A 643 -32.09 7.71 8.22
N LEU A 644 -31.03 8.50 8.08
CA LEU A 644 -30.73 9.25 6.86
C LEU A 644 -30.40 8.29 5.70
N PHE A 645 -29.58 7.27 5.94
CA PHE A 645 -29.29 6.23 4.96
C PHE A 645 -30.59 5.57 4.46
N THR A 646 -31.49 5.23 5.38
CA THR A 646 -32.81 4.67 5.04
C THR A 646 -33.61 5.59 4.13
N VAL A 647 -33.75 6.88 4.50
CA VAL A 647 -34.53 7.84 3.73
C VAL A 647 -33.95 8.02 2.33
N LEU A 648 -32.62 8.13 2.23
CA LEU A 648 -31.91 8.25 0.96
C LEU A 648 -32.06 6.99 0.10
N ALA A 649 -31.98 5.80 0.70
CA ALA A 649 -32.16 4.55 0.00
C ALA A 649 -33.60 4.37 -0.50
N ILE A 650 -34.61 4.68 0.33
CA ILE A 650 -36.02 4.67 -0.06
C ILE A 650 -36.27 5.65 -1.21
N ALA A 651 -35.73 6.88 -1.13
CA ALA A 651 -35.88 7.88 -2.18
C ALA A 651 -35.21 7.43 -3.49
N PHE A 652 -34.00 6.86 -3.42
CA PHE A 652 -33.25 6.39 -4.57
C PHE A 652 -33.97 5.22 -5.27
N TRP A 653 -34.37 4.19 -4.52
CA TRP A 653 -35.11 3.04 -5.06
C TRP A 653 -36.51 3.43 -5.54
N GLY A 654 -37.20 4.31 -4.81
CA GLY A 654 -38.48 4.87 -5.21
C GLY A 654 -38.39 5.63 -6.54
N LEU A 655 -37.39 6.49 -6.70
CA LEU A 655 -37.15 7.24 -7.94
C LEU A 655 -36.77 6.31 -9.09
N PHE A 656 -35.88 5.35 -8.87
CA PHE A 656 -35.50 4.35 -9.88
C PHE A 656 -36.72 3.57 -10.38
N PHE A 657 -37.58 3.11 -9.46
CA PHE A 657 -38.80 2.39 -9.80
C PHE A 657 -39.82 3.30 -10.50
N ALA A 658 -39.94 4.55 -10.08
CA ALA A 658 -40.83 5.52 -10.71
C ALA A 658 -40.39 5.88 -12.13
N ILE A 659 -39.08 6.03 -12.38
CA ILE A 659 -38.50 6.20 -13.72
C ILE A 659 -38.73 4.96 -14.58
N ALA A 660 -38.53 3.76 -14.02
CA ALA A 660 -38.81 2.50 -14.73
C ALA A 660 -40.30 2.39 -15.10
N CYS A 661 -41.22 2.71 -14.18
CA CYS A 661 -42.65 2.76 -14.45
C CYS A 661 -43.03 3.87 -15.45
N TRP A 662 -42.36 5.02 -15.42
CA TRP A 662 -42.57 6.12 -16.35
C TRP A 662 -42.07 5.77 -17.77
N ALA A 663 -40.95 5.06 -17.89
CA ALA A 663 -40.44 4.52 -19.15
C ALA A 663 -41.39 3.48 -19.79
N PHE A 664 -42.34 2.93 -19.04
CA PHE A 664 -43.44 2.08 -19.55
C PHE A 664 -44.65 2.88 -20.08
N VAL A 665 -44.72 4.20 -19.84
CA VAL A 665 -45.82 5.06 -20.30
C VAL A 665 -45.84 5.25 -21.83
N PRO A 666 -44.71 5.45 -22.54
CA PRO A 666 -44.69 5.58 -24.01
C PRO A 666 -45.22 4.34 -24.73
N THR A 667 -44.92 3.14 -24.21
CA THR A 667 -45.48 1.88 -24.73
C THR A 667 -47.00 1.79 -24.58
N ARG A 668 -47.61 2.54 -23.66
CA ARG A 668 -49.07 2.61 -23.48
C ARG A 668 -49.73 3.77 -24.20
N ILE A 669 -49.07 4.92 -24.39
CA ILE A 669 -49.58 6.00 -25.26
C ILE A 669 -49.80 5.47 -26.69
N PHE A 670 -48.96 4.53 -27.12
CA PHE A 670 -49.14 3.78 -28.37
C PHE A 670 -50.43 2.90 -28.37
N TRP A 671 -50.72 2.19 -27.27
CA TRP A 671 -51.96 1.41 -27.10
C TRP A 671 -53.21 2.28 -26.88
N LEU A 672 -53.07 3.49 -26.34
CA LEU A 672 -54.16 4.43 -26.09
C LEU A 672 -54.50 5.27 -27.32
N ARG A 673 -53.56 5.55 -28.22
CA ARG A 673 -53.88 6.09 -29.57
C ARG A 673 -54.70 5.10 -30.42
N PHE A 674 -54.70 3.81 -30.06
CA PHE A 674 -55.56 2.80 -30.67
C PHE A 674 -57.03 2.89 -30.20
N PHE A 675 -57.31 3.57 -29.08
CA PHE A 675 -58.66 3.84 -28.56
C PHE A 675 -58.88 5.37 -28.43
N SER A 676 -59.35 6.00 -29.50
CA SER A 676 -59.38 7.45 -29.72
C SER A 676 -60.44 8.24 -28.93
N SER A 677 -60.70 7.94 -27.65
CA SER A 677 -61.85 8.54 -26.92
C SER A 677 -61.57 8.96 -25.47
N ILE A 678 -60.32 9.28 -25.10
CA ILE A 678 -59.98 9.59 -23.70
C ILE A 678 -59.36 11.00 -23.53
N ASP A 679 -59.88 11.72 -22.54
CA ASP A 679 -59.54 13.11 -22.15
C ASP A 679 -58.06 13.30 -21.72
N PRO A 680 -57.33 14.32 -22.23
CA PRO A 680 -55.95 14.63 -21.83
C PRO A 680 -55.74 14.82 -20.32
N VAL A 681 -56.74 15.34 -19.59
CA VAL A 681 -56.66 15.52 -18.13
C VAL A 681 -56.64 14.17 -17.41
N LEU A 682 -57.35 13.17 -17.94
CA LEU A 682 -57.31 11.80 -17.43
C LEU A 682 -55.94 11.15 -17.66
N ILE A 683 -55.26 11.50 -18.75
CA ILE A 683 -53.92 10.98 -19.07
C ILE A 683 -52.86 11.51 -18.11
N VAL A 684 -52.89 12.81 -17.82
CA VAL A 684 -51.95 13.43 -16.85
C VAL A 684 -52.21 12.89 -15.45
N THR A 685 -53.48 12.80 -15.03
CA THR A 685 -53.83 12.27 -13.70
C THR A 685 -53.43 10.81 -13.57
N VAL A 686 -53.80 9.92 -14.51
CA VAL A 686 -53.41 8.49 -14.46
C VAL A 686 -51.89 8.30 -14.48
N SER A 687 -51.16 9.08 -15.27
CA SER A 687 -49.69 9.03 -15.30
C SER A 687 -49.08 9.46 -13.97
N HIS A 688 -49.65 10.49 -13.33
CA HIS A 688 -49.24 10.94 -12.01
C HIS A 688 -49.57 9.89 -10.93
N THR A 689 -50.76 9.28 -10.99
CA THR A 689 -51.16 8.22 -10.04
C THR A 689 -50.29 6.98 -10.15
N ILE A 690 -49.89 6.58 -11.37
CA ILE A 690 -49.01 5.43 -11.61
C ILE A 690 -47.58 5.73 -11.15
N PHE A 691 -47.06 6.93 -11.40
CA PHE A 691 -45.77 7.37 -10.86
C PHE A 691 -45.75 7.25 -9.34
N TRP A 692 -46.79 7.76 -8.66
CA TRP A 692 -46.92 7.66 -7.21
C TRP A 692 -47.16 6.24 -6.72
N LEU A 693 -47.89 5.39 -7.46
CA LEU A 693 -48.07 3.98 -7.10
C LEU A 693 -46.76 3.19 -7.24
N GLY A 694 -46.00 3.42 -8.31
CA GLY A 694 -44.70 2.79 -8.56
C GLY A 694 -43.65 3.23 -7.53
N PHE A 695 -43.63 4.52 -7.20
CA PHE A 695 -42.83 5.07 -6.10
C PHE A 695 -43.20 4.38 -4.78
N ARG A 696 -44.49 4.31 -4.44
CA ARG A 696 -44.99 3.69 -3.21
C ARG A 696 -44.67 2.19 -3.13
N PHE A 697 -44.77 1.46 -4.24
CA PHE A 697 -44.36 0.05 -4.32
C PHE A 697 -42.84 -0.13 -4.18
N GLY A 698 -42.03 0.74 -4.80
CA GLY A 698 -40.57 0.75 -4.63
C GLY A 698 -40.15 0.98 -3.18
N CYS A 699 -40.80 1.92 -2.49
CA CYS A 699 -40.60 2.17 -1.07
C CYS A 699 -40.98 0.95 -0.21
N SER A 700 -42.12 0.31 -0.48
CA SER A 700 -42.54 -0.90 0.23
C SER A 700 -41.62 -2.10 -0.02
N PHE A 701 -41.09 -2.25 -1.24
CA PHE A 701 -40.19 -3.34 -1.61
C PHE A 701 -38.81 -3.22 -0.94
N PHE A 702 -38.27 -2.00 -0.83
CA PHE A 702 -37.02 -1.75 -0.11
C PHE A 702 -37.13 -2.12 1.38
N LEU A 703 -38.25 -1.76 2.03
CA LEU A 703 -38.51 -2.10 3.43
C LEU A 703 -38.60 -3.61 3.72
N VAL A 704 -38.83 -4.45 2.70
CA VAL A 704 -38.87 -5.92 2.83
C VAL A 704 -37.50 -6.57 2.60
N LEU A 705 -36.56 -5.91 1.92
CA LEU A 705 -35.30 -6.51 1.48
C LEU A 705 -34.09 -6.27 2.41
N GLU A 706 -34.20 -5.38 3.39
CA GLU A 706 -33.13 -5.10 4.37
C GLU A 706 -33.60 -5.49 5.78
N GLU A 707 -33.84 -6.78 6.05
CA GLU A 707 -34.10 -7.22 7.43
C GLU A 707 -32.89 -6.97 8.35
N ASP A 708 -31.66 -7.02 7.82
CA ASP A 708 -30.41 -6.92 8.57
C ASP A 708 -30.08 -5.51 9.12
N VAL A 709 -30.68 -4.43 8.59
CA VAL A 709 -30.40 -3.05 9.06
C VAL A 709 -31.28 -2.67 10.27
N TRP A 710 -32.38 -3.39 10.49
CA TRP A 710 -33.42 -3.05 11.47
C TRP A 710 -33.49 -4.00 12.68
N THR A 711 -32.56 -4.95 12.81
CA THR A 711 -32.58 -5.95 13.89
C THR A 711 -32.48 -5.33 15.28
N ASP A 712 -31.87 -4.15 15.41
CA ASP A 712 -31.49 -3.55 16.70
C ASP A 712 -32.49 -2.52 17.25
N LEU A 713 -33.58 -2.20 16.52
CA LEU A 713 -34.54 -1.15 16.92
C LEU A 713 -35.96 -1.71 17.12
N PRO A 714 -36.42 -1.91 18.39
CA PRO A 714 -37.72 -2.52 18.67
C PRO A 714 -38.91 -1.70 18.14
N TYR A 715 -38.76 -0.38 18.02
CA TYR A 715 -39.82 0.52 17.54
C TYR A 715 -40.13 0.33 16.05
N ILE A 716 -39.11 0.17 15.19
CA ILE A 716 -39.32 -0.02 13.74
C ILE A 716 -39.94 -1.39 13.44
N LYS A 717 -39.65 -2.42 14.23
CA LYS A 717 -40.29 -3.75 14.12
C LYS A 717 -41.82 -3.67 14.30
N SER A 718 -42.33 -2.71 15.07
CA SER A 718 -43.76 -2.47 15.22
C SER A 718 -44.37 -1.76 14.01
N VAL A 719 -43.64 -0.79 13.44
CA VAL A 719 -44.09 0.03 12.31
C VAL A 719 -44.03 -0.76 11.00
N THR A 720 -42.98 -1.56 10.78
CA THR A 720 -42.87 -2.45 9.60
C THR A 720 -43.93 -3.54 9.63
N ARG A 721 -44.23 -4.11 10.80
CA ARG A 721 -45.29 -5.10 10.99
C ARG A 721 -46.69 -4.46 10.84
N ALA A 722 -46.89 -3.22 11.30
CA ALA A 722 -48.13 -2.46 11.09
C ALA A 722 -48.36 -2.09 9.61
N LEU A 723 -47.31 -1.64 8.91
CA LEU A 723 -47.37 -1.35 7.46
C LEU A 723 -47.55 -2.61 6.62
N GLY A 724 -46.89 -3.72 7.00
CA GLY A 724 -47.09 -5.03 6.38
C GLY A 724 -48.53 -5.53 6.53
N ASN A 725 -49.12 -5.37 7.71
CA ASN A 725 -50.52 -5.73 7.97
C ASN A 725 -51.51 -4.82 7.23
N LEU A 726 -51.19 -3.54 7.01
CA LEU A 726 -52.00 -2.63 6.21
C LEU A 726 -52.03 -3.02 4.73
N VAL A 727 -50.91 -3.53 4.20
CA VAL A 727 -50.79 -4.02 2.81
C VAL A 727 -51.46 -5.38 2.63
N LEU A 728 -51.43 -6.25 3.64
CA LEU A 728 -52.10 -7.56 3.63
C LEU A 728 -53.64 -7.43 3.70
N ASN A 729 -54.17 -6.49 4.47
CA ASN A 729 -55.62 -6.31 4.62
C ASN A 729 -56.37 -5.75 3.38
N LEU A 730 -55.65 -5.33 2.34
CA LEU A 730 -56.25 -4.81 1.09
C LEU A 730 -56.41 -5.86 -0.01
N LYS A 731 -56.11 -7.15 0.23
CA LYS A 731 -56.21 -8.22 -0.78
C LYS A 731 -57.20 -9.32 -0.38
N GLN A 732 -58.33 -9.37 -1.09
CA GLN A 732 -58.72 -10.44 -2.05
C GLN A 732 -60.19 -10.86 -2.09
N GLU A 733 -60.99 -10.79 -1.02
CA GLU A 733 -62.31 -11.46 -1.06
C GLU A 733 -63.42 -10.75 -1.88
N LYS A 734 -63.48 -9.42 -1.86
CA LYS A 734 -64.58 -8.67 -2.52
C LYS A 734 -64.41 -8.50 -4.03
N VAL A 735 -63.17 -8.52 -4.53
CA VAL A 735 -62.87 -8.38 -5.97
C VAL A 735 -62.99 -9.72 -6.69
N LEU A 736 -62.60 -10.83 -6.04
CA LEU A 736 -62.66 -12.17 -6.63
C LEU A 736 -64.10 -12.68 -6.83
N ARG A 737 -65.04 -12.35 -5.92
CA ARG A 737 -66.47 -12.73 -6.09
C ARG A 737 -67.17 -12.00 -7.25
N LYS A 738 -66.75 -10.77 -7.58
CA LYS A 738 -67.26 -10.06 -8.77
C LYS A 738 -66.66 -10.59 -10.07
N LEU A 739 -65.43 -11.12 -10.03
CA LEU A 739 -64.77 -11.71 -11.20
C LEU A 739 -65.23 -13.14 -11.49
N SER A 740 -65.63 -13.92 -10.48
CA SER A 740 -66.14 -15.28 -10.68
C SER A 740 -67.50 -15.33 -11.38
N SER A 741 -68.36 -14.32 -11.21
CA SER A 741 -69.66 -14.27 -11.91
C SER A 741 -69.52 -13.92 -13.41
N TRP A 742 -68.42 -13.28 -13.80
CA TRP A 742 -68.10 -12.99 -15.21
C TRP A 742 -67.46 -14.18 -15.93
N ARG A 743 -66.90 -15.13 -15.18
CA ARG A 743 -66.15 -16.27 -15.73
C ARG A 743 -67.05 -17.39 -16.27
N ALA A 744 -68.31 -17.48 -15.83
CA ALA A 744 -69.21 -18.58 -16.16
C ALA A 744 -69.96 -18.41 -17.51
N THR A 745 -69.90 -17.23 -18.14
CA THR A 745 -70.80 -16.91 -19.27
C THR A 745 -70.13 -16.90 -20.65
N LEU A 746 -68.80 -17.09 -20.75
CA LEU A 746 -68.06 -16.77 -21.99
C LEU A 746 -67.08 -17.82 -22.53
N ILE A 747 -66.95 -19.02 -21.97
CA ILE A 747 -65.98 -20.02 -22.47
C ILE A 747 -66.60 -21.43 -22.56
N PRO A 748 -66.66 -22.07 -23.75
CA PRO A 748 -67.12 -23.45 -23.89
C PRO A 748 -66.08 -24.50 -23.42
N PRO A 749 -66.49 -25.74 -23.09
CA PRO A 749 -65.71 -26.70 -22.27
C PRO A 749 -64.48 -27.32 -22.95
N GLN A 750 -64.15 -26.95 -24.18
CA GLN A 750 -63.06 -27.55 -24.96
C GLN A 750 -61.71 -26.83 -24.79
N VAL A 751 -61.66 -25.71 -24.05
CA VAL A 751 -60.44 -24.91 -23.85
C VAL A 751 -59.61 -25.34 -22.63
N ASP A 752 -60.20 -26.05 -21.66
CA ASP A 752 -59.51 -26.47 -20.42
C ASP A 752 -58.46 -27.57 -20.64
N ILE A 753 -58.57 -28.36 -21.71
CA ILE A 753 -57.62 -29.45 -22.00
C ILE A 753 -56.31 -28.92 -22.62
N LEU A 754 -56.34 -27.70 -23.20
CA LEU A 754 -55.16 -27.09 -23.83
C LEU A 754 -54.30 -26.33 -22.82
N THR A 755 -54.90 -25.75 -21.78
CA THR A 755 -54.22 -24.98 -20.73
C THR A 755 -53.35 -25.86 -19.83
N ASP A 756 -53.81 -27.06 -19.50
CA ASP A 756 -53.05 -28.01 -18.66
C ASP A 756 -51.87 -28.65 -19.41
N LYS A 757 -51.97 -28.84 -20.74
CA LYS A 757 -50.84 -29.33 -21.56
C LYS A 757 -49.78 -28.25 -21.82
N LEU A 758 -50.17 -26.97 -21.89
CA LEU A 758 -49.23 -25.85 -22.01
C LEU A 758 -48.44 -25.58 -20.72
N ALA A 759 -49.03 -25.87 -19.55
CA ALA A 759 -48.35 -25.79 -18.26
C ALA A 759 -47.23 -26.86 -18.10
N TYR A 760 -47.40 -28.02 -18.73
CA TYR A 760 -46.40 -29.11 -18.71
C TYR A 760 -45.20 -28.85 -19.64
N LEU A 761 -45.41 -28.11 -20.73
CA LEU A 761 -44.37 -27.79 -21.72
C LEU A 761 -43.51 -26.57 -21.36
N THR A 762 -43.94 -25.72 -20.43
CA THR A 762 -43.27 -24.45 -20.10
C THR A 762 -42.40 -24.51 -18.84
N GLY A 763 -42.16 -25.69 -18.25
CA GLY A 763 -41.12 -25.89 -17.24
C GLY A 763 -41.34 -25.10 -15.94
N LEU A 764 -42.59 -24.80 -15.57
CA LEU A 764 -42.91 -23.98 -14.40
C LEU A 764 -42.81 -24.72 -13.04
N LYS A 765 -42.38 -25.99 -13.02
CA LYS A 765 -42.28 -26.81 -11.79
C LYS A 765 -40.87 -26.96 -11.22
N THR A 766 -39.84 -26.40 -11.84
CA THR A 766 -38.45 -26.42 -11.34
C THR A 766 -38.07 -25.19 -10.51
N VAL A 767 -38.90 -24.15 -10.50
CA VAL A 767 -38.61 -22.90 -9.76
C VAL A 767 -38.88 -23.01 -8.26
N VAL A 768 -39.68 -23.99 -7.81
CA VAL A 768 -40.09 -24.09 -6.38
C VAL A 768 -39.16 -24.97 -5.53
N ASN A 769 -38.21 -25.72 -6.12
CA ASN A 769 -37.30 -26.61 -5.35
C ASN A 769 -35.82 -26.17 -5.36
N THR A 770 -35.53 -24.88 -5.51
CA THR A 770 -34.13 -24.37 -5.49
C THR A 770 -33.80 -23.50 -4.27
N GLU A 771 -34.69 -23.39 -3.29
CA GLU A 771 -34.42 -22.68 -2.03
C GLU A 771 -33.66 -23.52 -0.98
N GLU A 772 -33.62 -24.85 -1.10
CA GLU A 772 -32.89 -25.70 -0.14
C GLU A 772 -31.43 -26.06 -0.56
N GLY A 773 -30.98 -25.62 -1.74
CA GLY A 773 -29.67 -25.98 -2.28
C GLY A 773 -28.57 -24.91 -2.17
N PHE A 774 -28.88 -23.71 -1.68
CA PHE A 774 -27.96 -22.55 -1.71
C PHE A 774 -27.50 -22.04 -0.34
N SER A 775 -27.79 -22.75 0.76
CA SER A 775 -27.28 -22.42 2.10
C SER A 775 -25.88 -22.99 2.38
N GLY A 776 -25.33 -23.83 1.49
CA GLY A 776 -24.00 -24.41 1.61
C GLY A 776 -23.09 -23.99 0.47
N LEU A 777 -22.51 -22.78 0.55
CA LEU A 777 -21.25 -22.35 -0.10
C LEU A 777 -21.04 -20.85 0.22
N LYS A 778 -20.57 -20.56 1.43
CA LYS A 778 -19.83 -19.32 1.70
C LYS A 778 -18.52 -19.41 0.90
N LEU A 779 -18.48 -18.75 -0.25
CA LEU A 779 -17.24 -18.53 -1.00
C LEU A 779 -16.72 -17.12 -0.67
N GLU A 780 -15.50 -17.11 -0.16
CA GLU A 780 -14.70 -15.96 0.25
C GLU A 780 -14.64 -14.89 -0.84
N GLN A 781 -15.00 -13.66 -0.48
CA GLN A 781 -14.79 -12.46 -1.29
C GLN A 781 -13.42 -11.84 -0.97
N SER A 782 -12.35 -12.61 -1.16
CA SER A 782 -10.99 -12.09 -1.25
C SER A 782 -10.44 -12.43 -2.63
N GLN A 783 -9.86 -11.45 -3.31
CA GLN A 783 -9.29 -11.51 -4.67
C GLN A 783 -10.24 -11.18 -5.84
N ILE A 784 -10.68 -9.93 -5.95
CA ILE A 784 -10.87 -9.30 -7.26
C ILE A 784 -10.06 -8.00 -7.31
N LYS A 785 -8.88 -8.10 -7.92
CA LYS A 785 -7.92 -7.01 -8.18
C LYS A 785 -8.57 -5.87 -8.97
N GLU A 786 -8.27 -4.65 -8.52
CA GLU A 786 -8.93 -3.35 -8.77
C GLU A 786 -9.04 -2.85 -10.22
N SER A 787 -8.32 -3.40 -11.22
CA SER A 787 -8.36 -2.83 -12.58
C SER A 787 -9.49 -3.35 -13.47
N LYS A 788 -10.22 -4.38 -13.01
CA LYS A 788 -11.19 -5.09 -13.84
C LYS A 788 -12.61 -4.58 -13.71
N ASN A 789 -12.99 -3.82 -12.67
CA ASN A 789 -14.41 -3.52 -12.41
C ASN A 789 -14.99 -2.35 -13.21
N GLU A 790 -14.25 -1.28 -13.48
CA GLU A 790 -14.73 -0.23 -14.41
C GLU A 790 -14.72 -0.72 -15.85
N LYS A 791 -13.69 -1.46 -16.25
CA LYS A 791 -13.71 -2.15 -17.54
C LYS A 791 -14.78 -3.22 -17.55
N LEU A 792 -15.01 -4.03 -16.52
CA LEU A 792 -16.11 -5.01 -16.51
C LEU A 792 -17.45 -4.30 -16.59
N LEU A 793 -17.62 -3.14 -15.95
CA LEU A 793 -18.86 -2.37 -15.98
C LEU A 793 -19.06 -1.70 -17.33
N GLN A 794 -18.01 -1.12 -17.93
CA GLN A 794 -18.06 -0.56 -19.28
C GLN A 794 -18.23 -1.66 -20.34
N HIS A 795 -17.53 -2.78 -20.21
CA HIS A 795 -17.71 -3.95 -21.08
C HIS A 795 -19.06 -4.61 -20.80
N ALA A 796 -19.57 -4.66 -19.57
CA ALA A 796 -20.91 -5.17 -19.29
C ALA A 796 -21.95 -4.23 -19.89
N ILE A 797 -21.89 -2.92 -19.64
CA ILE A 797 -22.77 -1.93 -20.26
C ILE A 797 -22.68 -1.98 -21.78
N LEU A 798 -21.47 -2.07 -22.35
CA LEU A 798 -21.24 -2.15 -23.79
C LEU A 798 -21.72 -3.49 -24.36
N ILE A 799 -21.51 -4.62 -23.69
CA ILE A 799 -22.02 -5.94 -24.08
C ILE A 799 -23.54 -5.95 -23.97
N THR A 800 -24.13 -5.39 -22.92
CA THR A 800 -25.58 -5.22 -22.79
C THR A 800 -26.10 -4.31 -23.90
N LEU A 801 -25.40 -3.22 -24.23
CA LEU A 801 -25.79 -2.30 -25.31
C LEU A 801 -25.67 -2.97 -26.69
N ILE A 802 -24.59 -3.71 -26.94
CA ILE A 802 -24.36 -4.47 -28.17
C ILE A 802 -25.38 -5.60 -28.29
N VAL A 803 -25.66 -6.35 -27.22
CA VAL A 803 -26.67 -7.42 -27.20
C VAL A 803 -28.06 -6.84 -27.42
N VAL A 804 -28.38 -5.69 -26.82
CA VAL A 804 -29.64 -4.97 -27.07
C VAL A 804 -29.70 -4.52 -28.53
N LEU A 805 -28.63 -3.94 -29.09
CA LEU A 805 -28.57 -3.52 -30.49
C LEU A 805 -28.69 -4.70 -31.46
N LEU A 806 -27.95 -5.79 -31.22
CA LEU A 806 -28.01 -7.02 -32.01
C LEU A 806 -29.39 -7.67 -31.92
N HIS A 807 -29.99 -7.72 -30.74
CA HIS A 807 -31.36 -8.22 -30.59
C HIS A 807 -32.38 -7.30 -31.24
N THR A 808 -32.25 -5.97 -31.16
CA THR A 808 -33.14 -5.05 -31.88
C THR A 808 -32.99 -5.17 -33.39
N PHE A 809 -31.79 -5.47 -33.89
CA PHE A 809 -31.52 -5.72 -35.32
C PHE A 809 -32.08 -7.06 -35.78
N ILE A 810 -31.89 -8.13 -34.99
CA ILE A 810 -32.49 -9.45 -35.25
C ILE A 810 -34.02 -9.38 -35.18
N LEU A 811 -34.58 -8.65 -34.21
CA LEU A 811 -36.01 -8.36 -34.12
C LEU A 811 -36.50 -7.52 -35.31
N TRP A 812 -35.73 -6.54 -35.77
CA TRP A 812 -36.09 -5.76 -36.95
C TRP A 812 -36.15 -6.65 -38.20
N THR A 813 -35.18 -7.56 -38.40
CA THR A 813 -35.14 -8.47 -39.56
C THR A 813 -36.21 -9.57 -39.53
N ILE A 814 -36.47 -10.20 -38.37
CA ILE A 814 -37.49 -11.25 -38.23
C ILE A 814 -38.92 -10.68 -38.37
N VAL A 815 -39.11 -9.44 -37.92
CA VAL A 815 -40.45 -8.86 -37.78
C VAL A 815 -40.76 -7.88 -38.94
N HIS A 816 -39.79 -7.59 -39.82
CA HIS A 816 -39.97 -6.84 -41.07
C HIS A 816 -41.05 -7.40 -42.03
N PRO A 817 -41.35 -8.71 -42.05
CA PRO A 817 -42.46 -9.24 -42.86
C PRO A 817 -43.81 -9.25 -42.13
N ALA A 818 -43.87 -9.02 -40.82
CA ALA A 818 -45.08 -9.18 -40.02
C ALA A 818 -45.97 -7.91 -40.02
N SER A 819 -47.28 -8.09 -39.86
CA SER A 819 -48.26 -7.00 -39.75
C SER A 819 -47.93 -6.08 -38.56
N SER A 820 -48.30 -4.80 -38.67
CA SER A 820 -47.93 -3.74 -37.70
C SER A 820 -48.31 -4.06 -36.25
N SER A 821 -49.38 -4.82 -36.02
CA SER A 821 -49.84 -5.23 -34.69
C SER A 821 -48.98 -6.33 -34.05
N ILE A 822 -48.51 -7.30 -34.83
CA ILE A 822 -47.63 -8.38 -34.35
C ILE A 822 -46.22 -7.83 -34.07
N ARG A 823 -45.79 -6.80 -34.84
CA ARG A 823 -44.56 -6.05 -34.59
C ARG A 823 -44.49 -5.48 -33.18
N SER A 824 -45.53 -4.75 -32.78
CA SER A 824 -45.56 -4.06 -31.50
C SER A 824 -45.60 -5.04 -30.31
N PHE A 825 -46.32 -6.15 -30.45
CA PHE A 825 -46.44 -7.18 -29.40
C PHE A 825 -45.11 -7.92 -29.13
N ILE A 826 -44.37 -8.27 -30.19
CA ILE A 826 -43.08 -8.96 -30.06
C ILE A 826 -42.02 -8.00 -29.50
N LEU A 827 -41.98 -6.74 -29.95
CA LEU A 827 -41.05 -5.71 -29.44
C LEU A 827 -41.27 -5.41 -27.96
N THR A 828 -42.52 -5.29 -27.51
CA THR A 828 -42.84 -5.03 -26.09
C THR A 828 -42.53 -6.23 -25.19
N SER A 829 -42.80 -7.45 -25.66
CA SER A 829 -42.44 -8.68 -24.93
C SER A 829 -40.92 -8.88 -24.82
N CYS A 830 -40.16 -8.55 -25.87
CA CYS A 830 -38.71 -8.60 -25.84
C CYS A 830 -38.09 -7.54 -24.93
N MET A 831 -38.66 -6.33 -24.89
CA MET A 831 -38.23 -5.26 -23.96
C MET A 831 -38.48 -5.66 -22.50
N PHE A 832 -39.57 -6.39 -22.21
CA PHE A 832 -39.84 -6.96 -20.90
C PHE A 832 -38.77 -8.00 -20.49
N PHE A 833 -38.37 -8.90 -21.40
CA PHE A 833 -37.31 -9.87 -21.12
C PHE A 833 -35.92 -9.23 -20.96
N ILE A 834 -35.61 -8.17 -21.71
CA ILE A 834 -34.36 -7.39 -21.57
C ILE A 834 -34.31 -6.70 -20.19
N LEU A 835 -35.42 -6.11 -19.74
CA LEU A 835 -35.52 -5.48 -18.41
C LEU A 835 -35.44 -6.50 -17.26
N GLN A 836 -36.03 -7.68 -17.42
CA GLN A 836 -35.89 -8.77 -16.44
C GLN A 836 -34.48 -9.38 -16.44
N ARG A 837 -33.77 -9.39 -17.57
CA ARG A 837 -32.38 -9.85 -17.64
C ARG A 837 -31.40 -8.81 -17.07
N ALA A 838 -31.64 -7.52 -17.30
CA ALA A 838 -30.93 -6.42 -16.62
C ALA A 838 -31.11 -6.48 -15.09
N ARG A 839 -32.28 -6.94 -14.60
CA ARG A 839 -32.57 -7.17 -13.18
C ARG A 839 -31.70 -8.27 -12.55
N LEU A 840 -31.24 -9.27 -13.31
CA LEU A 840 -30.36 -10.35 -12.85
C LEU A 840 -28.87 -9.95 -12.88
N GLU A 841 -28.45 -9.11 -13.83
CA GLU A 841 -27.07 -8.62 -13.96
C GLU A 841 -26.73 -7.45 -13.00
N LEU A 842 -27.74 -6.73 -12.49
CA LEU A 842 -27.59 -5.60 -11.55
C LEU A 842 -27.24 -5.98 -10.09
N ARG A 843 -26.99 -7.27 -9.78
CA ARG A 843 -26.52 -7.67 -8.44
C ARG A 843 -25.19 -6.97 -8.05
N GLY A 844 -24.32 -6.66 -9.02
CA GLY A 844 -23.12 -5.85 -8.79
C GLY A 844 -23.41 -4.35 -8.56
N GLY A 845 -24.50 -3.82 -9.14
CA GLY A 845 -24.91 -2.42 -8.96
C GLY A 845 -25.44 -2.12 -7.55
N LYS A 846 -26.05 -3.11 -6.88
CA LYS A 846 -26.55 -2.97 -5.49
C LYS A 846 -25.44 -2.60 -4.51
N SER A 847 -24.29 -3.29 -4.57
CA SER A 847 -23.15 -3.02 -3.69
C SER A 847 -22.59 -1.61 -3.93
N PHE A 848 -22.44 -1.20 -5.19
CA PHE A 848 -21.96 0.15 -5.54
C PHE A 848 -22.88 1.26 -5.01
N ILE A 849 -24.20 1.12 -5.18
CA ILE A 849 -25.19 2.08 -4.67
C ILE A 849 -25.13 2.16 -3.14
N ASN A 850 -25.01 1.02 -2.46
CA ASN A 850 -24.90 1.00 -1.00
C ASN A 850 -23.62 1.70 -0.51
N HIS A 851 -22.47 1.44 -1.11
CA HIS A 851 -21.22 2.15 -0.77
C HIS A 851 -21.34 3.67 -1.00
N PHE A 852 -21.98 4.08 -2.10
CA PHE A 852 -22.23 5.50 -2.39
C PHE A 852 -23.15 6.14 -1.35
N LEU A 853 -24.27 5.50 -1.01
CA LEU A 853 -25.24 6.00 -0.04
C LEU A 853 -24.67 6.08 1.38
N VAL A 854 -23.86 5.10 1.80
CA VAL A 854 -23.15 5.14 3.09
C VAL A 854 -22.20 6.33 3.14
N ARG A 855 -21.36 6.54 2.13
CA ARG A 855 -20.43 7.68 2.08
C ARG A 855 -21.16 9.01 2.05
N LEU A 856 -22.25 9.11 1.30
CA LEU A 856 -23.10 10.30 1.27
C LEU A 856 -23.70 10.59 2.65
N CYS A 857 -24.19 9.56 3.34
CA CYS A 857 -24.72 9.69 4.70
C CYS A 857 -23.66 10.19 5.68
N LEU A 858 -22.50 9.53 5.74
CA LEU A 858 -21.38 9.92 6.60
C LEU A 858 -20.84 11.32 6.30
N PHE A 859 -20.90 11.75 5.03
CA PHE A 859 -20.58 13.12 4.64
C PHE A 859 -21.61 14.13 5.14
N CYS A 860 -22.91 13.84 4.97
CA CYS A 860 -24.00 14.70 5.44
C CYS A 860 -23.99 14.86 6.98
N THR A 861 -23.56 13.84 7.71
CA THR A 861 -23.41 13.90 9.19
C THR A 861 -22.04 14.45 9.64
N ASN A 862 -21.19 14.85 8.69
CA ASN A 862 -19.85 15.37 8.92
C ASN A 862 -18.97 14.38 9.71
N SER A 863 -19.18 13.09 9.50
CA SER A 863 -18.39 11.97 10.06
C SER A 863 -17.16 11.68 9.21
N ILE A 864 -17.23 11.90 7.89
CA ILE A 864 -16.08 11.90 6.97
C ILE A 864 -16.18 13.08 5.98
N PRO A 865 -15.06 13.54 5.39
CA PRO A 865 -15.12 14.48 4.28
C PRO A 865 -15.54 13.78 2.97
N TRP A 866 -16.12 14.55 2.04
CA TRP A 866 -16.56 14.03 0.74
C TRP A 866 -15.45 13.31 -0.03
N ASN A 867 -14.26 13.92 -0.10
CA ASN A 867 -13.07 13.26 -0.66
C ASN A 867 -12.20 12.74 0.50
N TYR A 868 -12.53 11.54 0.98
CA TYR A 868 -11.85 10.97 2.13
C TYR A 868 -10.39 10.62 1.83
N THR A 869 -10.10 10.08 0.64
CA THR A 869 -8.72 9.81 0.17
C THR A 869 -7.84 11.05 0.22
N ARG A 870 -8.35 12.22 -0.18
CA ARG A 870 -7.63 13.50 -0.08
C ARG A 870 -7.34 13.87 1.37
N PHE A 871 -8.26 13.62 2.29
CA PHE A 871 -8.03 13.83 3.72
C PHE A 871 -7.03 12.85 4.30
N LEU A 872 -7.09 11.57 3.96
CA LEU A 872 -6.15 10.55 4.44
C LEU A 872 -4.73 10.83 3.94
N ASN A 873 -4.59 11.25 2.68
CA ASN A 873 -3.33 11.73 2.13
C ASN A 873 -2.83 13.00 2.85
N TYR A 874 -3.73 13.92 3.23
CA TYR A 874 -3.40 15.06 4.08
C TYR A 874 -2.93 14.62 5.47
N ALA A 875 -3.61 13.67 6.12
CA ALA A 875 -3.19 13.13 7.41
C ALA A 875 -1.85 12.38 7.32
N THR A 876 -1.55 11.78 6.16
CA THR A 876 -0.23 11.20 5.86
C THR A 876 0.84 12.27 5.70
N GLU A 877 0.55 13.38 5.00
CA GLU A 877 1.42 14.57 4.94
C GLU A 877 1.65 15.20 6.34
N ARG A 878 0.68 15.04 7.25
CA ARG A 878 0.79 15.45 8.65
C ARG A 878 1.38 14.39 9.57
N LEU A 879 1.92 13.28 9.06
CA LEU A 879 2.56 12.20 9.86
C LEU A 879 1.66 11.67 11.00
N LEU A 880 0.35 11.66 10.77
CA LEU A 880 -0.62 11.01 11.65
C LEU A 880 -0.97 9.61 11.12
N LEU A 881 -0.93 9.46 9.79
CA LEU A 881 -1.10 8.20 9.07
C LEU A 881 0.16 7.89 8.25
N GLN A 882 0.29 6.62 7.88
CA GLN A 882 1.24 6.09 6.91
C GLN A 882 0.44 5.37 5.81
N ARG A 883 0.89 5.48 4.56
CA ARG A 883 0.29 4.78 3.43
C ARG A 883 1.08 3.51 3.10
N THR A 884 0.39 2.37 3.10
CA THR A 884 0.90 1.03 2.77
C THR A 884 0.19 0.55 1.51
N GLY A 885 0.78 0.80 0.33
CA GLY A 885 0.11 0.52 -0.94
C GLY A 885 -1.18 1.33 -1.15
N SER A 886 -2.33 0.65 -1.18
CA SER A 886 -3.68 1.26 -1.25
C SER A 886 -4.32 1.52 0.11
N SER A 887 -3.75 1.00 1.21
CA SER A 887 -4.28 1.17 2.56
C SER A 887 -3.60 2.29 3.36
N TYR A 888 -4.24 2.69 4.45
CA TYR A 888 -3.76 3.71 5.39
C TYR A 888 -3.69 3.14 6.81
N ARG A 889 -2.55 3.26 7.47
CA ARG A 889 -2.33 2.83 8.86
C ARG A 889 -2.03 4.06 9.72
N PHE A 890 -2.38 4.06 11.00
CA PHE A 890 -1.87 5.08 11.92
C PHE A 890 -0.35 4.95 12.09
N LEU A 891 0.36 6.08 12.22
CA LEU A 891 1.83 6.06 12.36
C LEU A 891 2.29 5.19 13.54
N HIS A 892 1.51 5.17 14.62
CA HIS A 892 1.72 4.32 15.78
C HIS A 892 0.39 3.89 16.39
N ASP A 893 0.33 2.70 17.00
CA ASP A 893 -0.91 2.19 17.57
C ASP A 893 -1.39 3.03 18.77
N LEU A 894 -0.45 3.53 19.59
CA LEU A 894 -0.78 4.49 20.66
C LEU A 894 -1.53 5.74 20.17
N LEU A 895 -1.21 6.26 18.97
CA LEU A 895 -1.94 7.40 18.40
C LEU A 895 -3.38 7.00 18.06
N ARG A 896 -3.56 5.81 17.47
CA ARG A 896 -4.88 5.25 17.16
C ARG A 896 -5.68 5.07 18.45
N GLN A 897 -5.09 4.45 19.47
CA GLN A 897 -5.74 4.20 20.75
C GLN A 897 -6.11 5.50 21.47
N SER A 898 -5.21 6.48 21.56
CA SER A 898 -5.49 7.76 22.22
C SER A 898 -6.60 8.56 21.50
N LEU A 899 -6.61 8.57 20.16
CA LEU A 899 -7.71 9.17 19.37
C LEU A 899 -9.04 8.43 19.56
N ALA A 900 -9.01 7.09 19.58
CA ALA A 900 -10.19 6.29 19.88
C ALA A 900 -10.69 6.57 21.30
N GLN A 901 -9.80 6.66 22.29
CA GLN A 901 -10.13 6.93 23.68
C GLN A 901 -10.74 8.33 23.89
N SER A 902 -10.19 9.35 23.22
CA SER A 902 -10.77 10.70 23.16
C SER A 902 -12.22 10.65 22.65
N ARG A 903 -12.47 9.87 21.60
CA ARG A 903 -13.81 9.67 21.05
C ARG A 903 -14.73 8.94 22.03
N ILE A 904 -14.23 7.89 22.66
CA ILE A 904 -14.94 7.07 23.65
C ILE A 904 -15.41 7.92 24.82
N ASN A 905 -14.49 8.67 25.42
CA ASN A 905 -14.79 9.55 26.56
C ASN A 905 -15.84 10.61 26.20
N SER A 906 -15.87 11.06 24.94
CA SER A 906 -16.85 12.04 24.47
C SER A 906 -18.24 11.46 24.16
N ASN A 907 -18.36 10.15 23.92
CA ASN A 907 -19.58 9.48 23.45
C ASN A 907 -19.67 8.02 23.91
N PRO A 908 -19.76 7.74 25.22
CA PRO A 908 -19.66 6.38 25.77
C PRO A 908 -20.76 5.41 25.29
N ASP A 909 -21.94 5.92 24.92
CA ASP A 909 -23.11 5.11 24.52
C ASP A 909 -23.00 4.49 23.10
N LEU A 910 -21.94 4.78 22.35
CA LEU A 910 -21.79 4.44 20.92
C LEU A 910 -20.80 3.28 20.65
N ILE A 911 -20.29 2.62 21.70
CA ILE A 911 -19.07 1.80 21.58
C ILE A 911 -19.32 0.34 21.94
N SER A 912 -18.68 -0.55 21.18
CA SER A 912 -18.72 -1.99 21.38
C SER A 912 -17.73 -2.42 22.49
N PRO A 913 -18.04 -3.47 23.26
CA PRO A 913 -17.20 -3.95 24.36
C PRO A 913 -15.80 -4.38 23.91
N GLN A 914 -15.65 -4.82 22.66
CA GLN A 914 -14.37 -5.20 22.04
C GLN A 914 -13.34 -4.05 22.04
N VAL A 915 -13.80 -2.81 21.97
CA VAL A 915 -12.93 -1.62 21.94
C VAL A 915 -12.22 -1.47 23.28
N PHE A 916 -12.98 -1.52 24.37
CA PHE A 916 -12.45 -1.45 25.72
C PHE A 916 -11.55 -2.64 26.04
N PHE A 917 -11.93 -3.84 25.60
CA PHE A 917 -11.09 -5.02 25.74
C PHE A 917 -9.69 -4.85 25.12
N ARG A 918 -9.63 -4.38 23.86
CA ARG A 918 -8.35 -4.14 23.17
C ARG A 918 -7.51 -3.06 23.82
N CYS A 919 -8.13 -1.99 24.32
CA CYS A 919 -7.42 -0.98 25.11
C CYS A 919 -6.84 -1.61 26.39
N GLY A 920 -7.59 -2.50 27.06
CA GLY A 920 -7.14 -3.25 28.22
C GLY A 920 -5.91 -4.11 27.92
N GLU A 921 -5.92 -4.91 26.86
CA GLU A 921 -4.77 -5.74 26.45
C GLU A 921 -3.50 -4.91 26.20
N SER A 922 -3.67 -3.73 25.58
CA SER A 922 -2.59 -2.79 25.33
C SER A 922 -1.97 -2.27 26.63
N TYR A 923 -2.81 -1.86 27.59
CA TYR A 923 -2.35 -1.41 28.89
C TYR A 923 -1.66 -2.51 29.70
N VAL A 924 -2.15 -3.76 29.64
CA VAL A 924 -1.45 -4.93 30.24
C VAL A 924 -0.06 -5.09 29.63
N SER A 925 0.04 -4.97 28.30
CA SER A 925 1.33 -5.07 27.59
C SER A 925 2.30 -3.95 27.96
N MET A 926 1.80 -2.81 28.46
CA MET A 926 2.58 -1.68 28.96
C MET A 926 2.86 -1.75 30.47
N GLY A 927 2.39 -2.78 31.18
CA GLY A 927 2.50 -2.89 32.63
C GLY A 927 1.58 -1.92 33.41
N GLN A 928 0.64 -1.26 32.73
CA GLN A 928 -0.31 -0.32 33.31
C GLN A 928 -1.58 -1.07 33.76
N TYR A 929 -1.45 -1.86 34.83
CA TYR A 929 -2.49 -2.80 35.25
C TYR A 929 -3.77 -2.11 35.73
N ASN A 930 -3.68 -0.96 36.40
CA ASN A 930 -4.86 -0.24 36.89
C ASN A 930 -5.71 0.31 35.74
N GLU A 931 -5.07 0.87 34.72
CA GLU A 931 -5.69 1.37 33.50
C GLU A 931 -6.30 0.21 32.71
N ALA A 932 -5.59 -0.91 32.61
CA ALA A 932 -6.11 -2.14 32.01
C ALA A 932 -7.40 -2.62 32.70
N LEU A 933 -7.40 -2.70 34.03
CA LEU A 933 -8.59 -3.08 34.82
C LEU A 933 -9.77 -2.14 34.54
N GLN A 934 -9.55 -0.83 34.46
CA GLN A 934 -10.61 0.12 34.13
C GLN A 934 -11.22 -0.13 32.75
N GLN A 935 -10.39 -0.45 31.74
CA GLN A 935 -10.92 -0.75 30.41
C GLN A 935 -11.66 -2.10 30.40
N PHE A 936 -11.12 -3.15 31.02
CA PHE A 936 -11.85 -4.42 31.12
C PHE A 936 -13.18 -4.28 31.87
N ASN A 937 -13.23 -3.48 32.94
CA ASN A 937 -14.47 -3.16 33.64
C ASN A 937 -15.51 -2.56 32.70
N ARG A 938 -15.14 -1.56 31.89
CA ARG A 938 -16.04 -0.94 30.92
C ARG A 938 -16.51 -1.92 29.84
N ALA A 939 -15.63 -2.81 29.38
CA ALA A 939 -16.00 -3.87 28.44
C ALA A 939 -17.08 -4.78 29.03
N ILE A 940 -16.92 -5.16 30.30
CA ILE A 940 -17.83 -6.04 31.03
C ILE A 940 -19.14 -5.33 31.41
N GLU A 941 -19.10 -4.03 31.71
CA GLU A 941 -20.30 -3.22 31.93
C GLU A 941 -21.19 -3.15 30.69
N LEU A 942 -20.59 -3.07 29.50
CA LEU A 942 -21.30 -3.06 28.22
C LEU A 942 -21.80 -4.44 27.81
N GLU A 943 -20.99 -5.47 28.00
CA GLU A 943 -21.36 -6.86 27.75
C GLU A 943 -20.93 -7.74 28.93
N PRO A 944 -21.83 -8.00 29.88
CA PRO A 944 -21.53 -8.81 31.07
C PRO A 944 -21.14 -10.26 30.78
N THR A 945 -21.38 -10.74 29.55
CA THR A 945 -21.04 -12.07 29.08
C THR A 945 -19.74 -12.11 28.26
N TYR A 946 -18.98 -11.01 28.18
CA TYR A 946 -17.77 -10.95 27.37
C TYR A 946 -16.60 -11.67 28.07
N PHE A 947 -16.56 -13.00 27.93
CA PHE A 947 -15.68 -13.87 28.72
C PHE A 947 -14.20 -13.59 28.51
N GLU A 948 -13.77 -13.17 27.32
CA GLU A 948 -12.37 -12.81 27.05
C GLU A 948 -11.92 -11.61 27.89
N ALA A 949 -12.78 -10.59 28.03
CA ALA A 949 -12.48 -9.43 28.88
C ALA A 949 -12.46 -9.80 30.36
N ILE A 950 -13.37 -10.67 30.81
CA ILE A 950 -13.39 -11.18 32.19
C ILE A 950 -12.13 -11.98 32.49
N ALA A 951 -11.74 -12.89 31.59
CA ALA A 951 -10.58 -13.75 31.78
C ALA A 951 -9.25 -12.95 31.73
N ASN A 952 -9.14 -11.93 30.88
CA ASN A 952 -7.98 -11.03 30.86
C ASN A 952 -7.94 -10.08 32.07
N ARG A 953 -9.10 -9.64 32.58
CA ARG A 953 -9.18 -8.92 33.87
C ARG A 953 -8.66 -9.79 35.00
N ALA A 954 -9.00 -11.08 35.01
CA ALA A 954 -8.49 -12.03 35.98
C ALA A 954 -6.97 -12.23 35.89
N ASP A 955 -6.42 -12.37 34.67
CA ASP A 955 -4.97 -12.46 34.51
C ASP A 955 -4.28 -11.17 34.96
N THR A 956 -4.90 -10.01 34.74
CA THR A 956 -4.44 -8.71 35.26
C THR A 956 -4.44 -8.68 36.79
N TYR A 957 -5.51 -9.15 37.45
CA TYR A 957 -5.52 -9.32 38.91
C TYR A 957 -4.45 -10.29 39.40
N ARG A 958 -4.16 -11.38 38.66
CA ARG A 958 -3.04 -12.28 38.96
C ARG A 958 -1.70 -11.55 38.92
N TRP A 959 -1.47 -10.69 37.92
CA TRP A 959 -0.27 -9.85 37.85
C TRP A 959 -0.15 -8.88 39.04
N MET A 960 -1.28 -8.48 39.61
CA MET A 960 -1.36 -7.63 40.81
C MET A 960 -1.40 -8.42 42.14
N GLU A 961 -1.27 -9.74 42.11
CA GLU A 961 -1.37 -10.65 43.26
C GLU A 961 -2.77 -10.67 43.94
N SER A 962 -3.79 -10.13 43.29
CA SER A 962 -5.20 -10.16 43.72
C SER A 962 -5.86 -11.49 43.33
N TYR A 963 -5.44 -12.58 43.97
CA TYR A 963 -5.82 -13.94 43.56
C TYR A 963 -7.31 -14.28 43.77
N GLU A 964 -7.97 -13.71 44.79
CA GLU A 964 -9.37 -13.99 45.06
C GLU A 964 -10.29 -13.40 43.99
N GLU A 965 -10.04 -12.15 43.60
CA GLU A 965 -10.73 -11.45 42.51
C GLU A 965 -10.49 -12.16 41.18
N ALA A 966 -9.23 -12.57 40.93
CA ALA A 966 -8.88 -13.33 39.73
C ALA A 966 -9.62 -14.69 39.65
N LEU A 967 -9.75 -15.42 40.76
CA LEU A 967 -10.50 -16.67 40.79
C LEU A 967 -12.01 -16.46 40.56
N GLN A 968 -12.60 -15.37 41.07
CA GLN A 968 -14.00 -15.03 40.82
C GLN A 968 -14.25 -14.77 39.33
N ASP A 969 -13.38 -13.97 38.70
CA ASP A 969 -13.49 -13.66 37.28
C ASP A 969 -13.27 -14.90 36.40
N LEU A 970 -12.26 -15.74 36.68
CA LEU A 970 -12.05 -16.97 35.93
C LEU A 970 -13.20 -17.95 36.10
N LYS A 971 -13.80 -18.04 37.30
CA LYS A 971 -15.01 -18.84 37.50
C LYS A 971 -16.13 -18.36 36.59
N LEU A 972 -16.38 -17.05 36.54
CA LEU A 972 -17.40 -16.48 35.67
C LEU A 972 -17.10 -16.70 34.18
N ALA A 973 -15.86 -16.47 33.75
CA ALA A 973 -15.43 -16.70 32.37
C ALA A 973 -15.61 -18.18 31.95
N ILE A 974 -15.27 -19.13 32.81
CA ILE A 974 -15.44 -20.58 32.57
C ILE A 974 -16.92 -20.98 32.60
N GLU A 975 -17.76 -20.33 33.41
CA GLU A 975 -19.22 -20.54 33.40
C GLU A 975 -19.84 -20.07 32.08
N ILE A 976 -19.35 -18.96 31.51
CA ILE A 976 -19.79 -18.43 30.21
C ILE A 976 -19.27 -19.29 29.05
N ASN A 977 -17.97 -19.63 29.06
CA ASN A 977 -17.32 -20.49 28.06
C ASN A 977 -16.60 -21.68 28.71
N PRO A 978 -17.29 -22.82 28.87
CA PRO A 978 -16.72 -24.00 29.55
C PRO A 978 -15.58 -24.72 28.80
N ARG A 979 -15.31 -24.34 27.54
CA ARG A 979 -14.30 -24.95 26.66
C ARG A 979 -13.06 -24.10 26.48
N ASP A 980 -12.98 -22.94 27.14
CA ASP A 980 -11.79 -22.10 27.14
C ASP A 980 -10.68 -22.75 27.98
N ASP A 981 -9.75 -23.44 27.32
CA ASP A 981 -8.63 -24.11 27.98
C ASP A 981 -7.64 -23.09 28.56
N TRP A 982 -7.56 -21.88 28.03
CA TRP A 982 -6.71 -20.80 28.55
C TRP A 982 -7.21 -20.31 29.91
N ALA A 983 -8.50 -19.99 30.04
CA ALA A 983 -9.07 -19.57 31.32
C ALA A 983 -8.96 -20.66 32.40
N ILE A 984 -9.13 -21.93 32.02
CA ILE A 984 -8.97 -23.08 32.92
C ILE A 984 -7.50 -23.22 33.36
N ASP A 985 -6.54 -23.12 32.43
CA ASP A 985 -5.11 -23.17 32.74
C ASP A 985 -4.70 -22.03 33.69
N LYS A 986 -5.14 -20.79 33.41
CA LYS A 986 -4.89 -19.64 34.31
C LYS A 986 -5.43 -19.86 35.72
N ARG A 987 -6.60 -20.48 35.84
CA ARG A 987 -7.19 -20.80 37.15
C ARG A 987 -6.35 -21.84 37.89
N GLY A 988 -5.84 -22.85 37.18
CA GLY A 988 -4.89 -23.82 37.72
C GLY A 988 -3.59 -23.16 38.22
N ILE A 989 -3.05 -22.20 37.47
CA ILE A 989 -1.86 -21.43 37.87
C ILE A 989 -2.13 -20.66 39.16
N ILE A 990 -3.29 -20.01 39.32
CA ILE A 990 -3.61 -19.26 40.54
C ILE A 990 -3.73 -20.20 41.74
N TYR A 991 -4.42 -21.34 41.61
CA TYR A 991 -4.47 -22.33 42.69
C TYR A 991 -3.07 -22.84 43.08
N ARG A 992 -2.19 -23.05 42.10
CA ARG A 992 -0.78 -23.39 42.35
C ARG A 992 -0.07 -22.31 43.16
N LEU A 993 -0.22 -21.03 42.78
CA LEU A 993 0.39 -19.90 43.48
C LEU A 993 -0.14 -19.75 44.91
N MET A 994 -1.40 -20.10 45.15
CA MET A 994 -2.00 -20.14 46.49
C MET A 994 -1.61 -21.39 47.30
N GLY A 995 -0.91 -22.37 46.70
CA GLY A 995 -0.54 -23.64 47.35
C GLY A 995 -1.63 -24.72 47.34
N ASN A 996 -2.76 -24.49 46.67
CA ASN A 996 -3.87 -25.44 46.55
C ASN A 996 -3.62 -26.43 45.40
N TYR A 997 -2.71 -27.37 45.62
CA TYR A 997 -2.21 -28.27 44.58
C TYR A 997 -3.27 -29.23 44.02
N GLU A 998 -4.19 -29.72 44.84
CA GLU A 998 -5.27 -30.63 44.39
C GLU A 998 -6.23 -29.92 43.42
N ASP A 999 -6.66 -28.70 43.75
CA ASP A 999 -7.51 -27.89 42.88
C ASP A 999 -6.78 -27.53 41.58
N ALA A 1000 -5.49 -27.22 41.66
CA ALA A 1000 -4.65 -26.95 40.49
C ALA A 1000 -4.58 -28.17 39.55
N LEU A 1001 -4.36 -29.38 40.09
CA LEU A 1001 -4.36 -30.62 39.31
C LEU A 1001 -5.70 -30.84 38.59
N GLN A 1002 -6.83 -30.59 39.27
CA GLN A 1002 -8.15 -30.71 38.64
C GLN A 1002 -8.29 -29.76 37.44
N GLN A 1003 -7.82 -28.52 37.56
CA GLN A 1003 -7.88 -27.57 36.45
C GLN A 1003 -6.95 -27.98 35.29
N PHE A 1004 -5.70 -28.35 35.58
CA PHE A 1004 -4.77 -28.77 34.53
C PHE A 1004 -5.22 -30.07 33.84
N ASN A 1005 -5.78 -31.03 34.58
CA ASN A 1005 -6.39 -32.23 33.98
C ASN A 1005 -7.51 -31.85 33.02
N ARG A 1006 -8.41 -30.95 33.42
CA ARG A 1006 -9.49 -30.46 32.56
C ARG A 1006 -8.97 -29.71 31.32
N ALA A 1007 -7.94 -28.88 31.47
CA ALA A 1007 -7.31 -28.19 30.34
C ALA A 1007 -6.68 -29.18 29.34
N ILE A 1008 -6.01 -30.24 29.84
CA ILE A 1008 -5.40 -31.30 29.02
C ILE A 1008 -6.47 -32.18 28.36
N GLU A 1009 -7.59 -32.44 29.02
CA GLU A 1009 -8.74 -33.14 28.41
C GLU A 1009 -9.35 -32.36 27.25
N LEU A 1010 -9.44 -31.02 27.36
CA LEU A 1010 -9.92 -30.15 26.29
C LEU A 1010 -8.89 -30.04 25.15
N ASN A 1011 -7.61 -29.90 25.50
CA ASN A 1011 -6.50 -29.76 24.56
C ASN A 1011 -5.33 -30.67 24.95
N PRO A 1012 -5.28 -31.91 24.40
CA PRO A 1012 -4.24 -32.88 24.75
C PRO A 1012 -2.81 -32.50 24.35
N ARG A 1013 -2.65 -31.44 23.55
CA ARG A 1013 -1.37 -30.88 23.09
C ARG A 1013 -1.01 -29.56 23.79
N ASN A 1014 -1.76 -29.15 24.81
CA ASN A 1014 -1.42 -27.99 25.62
C ASN A 1014 -0.18 -28.31 26.50
N GLU A 1015 1.00 -28.04 25.94
CA GLU A 1015 2.29 -28.31 26.56
C GLU A 1015 2.44 -27.60 27.91
N GLN A 1016 2.02 -26.34 28.00
CA GLN A 1016 2.09 -25.54 29.23
C GLN A 1016 1.26 -26.14 30.37
N ALA A 1017 0.05 -26.64 30.08
CA ALA A 1017 -0.80 -27.30 31.09
C ALA A 1017 -0.18 -28.63 31.56
N ILE A 1018 0.43 -29.40 30.66
CA ILE A 1018 1.16 -30.64 30.97
C ILE A 1018 2.39 -30.33 31.85
N ALA A 1019 3.17 -29.33 31.48
CA ALA A 1019 4.32 -28.85 32.24
C ALA A 1019 3.95 -28.37 33.66
N ASN A 1020 2.87 -27.58 33.75
CA ASN A 1020 2.34 -27.12 35.03
C ASN A 1020 1.87 -28.29 35.90
N ARG A 1021 1.19 -29.29 35.33
CA ARG A 1021 0.78 -30.51 36.03
C ARG A 1021 1.99 -31.31 36.53
N ALA A 1022 3.01 -31.50 35.70
CA ALA A 1022 4.27 -32.14 36.09
C ALA A 1022 4.92 -31.42 37.28
N ASN A 1023 4.93 -30.07 37.24
CA ASN A 1023 5.42 -29.26 38.34
C ASN A 1023 4.60 -29.45 39.62
N ILE A 1024 3.27 -29.61 39.54
CA ILE A 1024 2.47 -29.94 40.72
C ILE A 1024 2.84 -31.31 41.29
N TYR A 1025 2.97 -32.35 40.47
CA TYR A 1025 3.39 -33.68 40.95
C TYR A 1025 4.73 -33.60 41.67
N ARG A 1026 5.68 -32.85 41.12
CA ARG A 1026 6.98 -32.59 41.75
C ARG A 1026 6.85 -31.86 43.09
N LEU A 1027 6.01 -30.82 43.17
CA LEU A 1027 5.75 -30.08 44.42
C LEU A 1027 5.07 -30.94 45.50
N MET A 1028 4.28 -31.94 45.09
CA MET A 1028 3.65 -32.92 45.98
C MET A 1028 4.58 -34.09 46.37
N GLY A 1029 5.79 -34.18 45.78
CA GLY A 1029 6.74 -35.27 46.02
C GLY A 1029 6.56 -36.50 45.13
N ASN A 1030 5.65 -36.47 44.16
CA ASN A 1030 5.41 -37.54 43.20
C ASN A 1030 6.38 -37.41 42.01
N TYR A 1031 7.67 -37.67 42.27
CA TYR A 1031 8.73 -37.36 41.30
C TYR A 1031 8.68 -38.22 40.03
N GLU A 1032 8.29 -39.49 40.12
CA GLU A 1032 8.19 -40.38 38.94
C GLU A 1032 7.08 -39.94 37.97
N ASP A 1033 5.90 -39.59 38.50
CA ASP A 1033 4.80 -39.04 37.69
C ASP A 1033 5.19 -37.69 37.08
N ALA A 1034 5.91 -36.86 37.85
CA ALA A 1034 6.45 -35.60 37.34
C ALA A 1034 7.41 -35.81 36.17
N LEU A 1035 8.34 -36.78 36.26
CA LEU A 1035 9.26 -37.09 35.17
C LEU A 1035 8.54 -37.55 33.91
N GLN A 1036 7.53 -38.41 34.03
CA GLN A 1036 6.72 -38.86 32.88
C GLN A 1036 6.03 -37.68 32.18
N GLU A 1037 5.44 -36.79 32.96
CA GLU A 1037 4.73 -35.63 32.42
C GLU A 1037 5.69 -34.58 31.85
N PHE A 1038 6.86 -34.36 32.47
CA PHE A 1038 7.90 -33.52 31.88
C PHE A 1038 8.43 -34.10 30.56
N ASN A 1039 8.61 -35.43 30.47
CA ASN A 1039 8.98 -36.07 29.19
C ASN A 1039 7.95 -35.77 28.10
N ARG A 1040 6.66 -35.91 28.43
CA ARG A 1040 5.57 -35.61 27.50
C ARG A 1040 5.54 -34.13 27.09
N ALA A 1041 5.78 -33.20 28.01
CA ALA A 1041 5.87 -31.77 27.68
C ALA A 1041 7.07 -31.48 26.75
N ILE A 1042 8.24 -32.06 27.04
CA ILE A 1042 9.48 -31.88 26.26
C ILE A 1042 9.39 -32.54 24.87
N GLU A 1043 8.62 -33.62 24.73
CA GLU A 1043 8.30 -34.21 23.42
C GLU A 1043 7.47 -33.25 22.54
N LEU A 1044 6.61 -32.43 23.15
CA LEU A 1044 5.80 -31.44 22.46
C LEU A 1044 6.60 -30.16 22.14
N ASP A 1045 7.38 -29.66 23.10
CA ASP A 1045 8.32 -28.56 22.89
C ASP A 1045 9.71 -28.87 23.48
N PRO A 1046 10.67 -29.33 22.64
CA PRO A 1046 12.04 -29.58 23.08
C PRO A 1046 12.81 -28.32 23.50
N ARG A 1047 12.30 -27.12 23.20
CA ARG A 1047 12.94 -25.84 23.54
C ARG A 1047 12.34 -25.16 24.77
N ASN A 1048 11.47 -25.84 25.53
CA ASN A 1048 11.02 -25.33 26.82
C ASN A 1048 12.11 -25.54 27.90
N ASP A 1049 12.89 -24.49 28.13
CA ASP A 1049 13.98 -24.44 29.12
C ASP A 1049 13.48 -24.58 30.56
N TRP A 1050 12.29 -24.07 30.87
CA TRP A 1050 11.69 -24.20 32.20
C TRP A 1050 11.32 -25.66 32.51
N CYS A 1051 10.74 -26.37 31.54
CA CYS A 1051 10.49 -27.81 31.65
C CYS A 1051 11.77 -28.62 31.84
N LEU A 1052 12.80 -28.35 31.03
CA LEU A 1052 14.12 -29.01 31.16
C LEU A 1052 14.75 -28.73 32.51
N TYR A 1053 14.70 -27.49 32.99
CA TYR A 1053 15.18 -27.12 34.31
C TYR A 1053 14.45 -27.88 35.42
N LEU A 1054 13.11 -27.91 35.40
CA LEU A 1054 12.33 -28.58 36.42
C LEU A 1054 12.51 -30.10 36.40
N ARG A 1055 12.67 -30.71 35.23
CA ARG A 1055 13.01 -32.13 35.10
C ARG A 1055 14.42 -32.42 35.61
N GLY A 1056 15.39 -31.59 35.25
CA GLY A 1056 16.77 -31.66 35.76
C GLY A 1056 16.84 -31.53 37.29
N LEU A 1057 16.08 -30.59 37.86
CA LEU A 1057 15.95 -30.44 39.30
C LEU A 1057 15.29 -31.66 39.97
N THR A 1058 14.31 -32.28 39.31
CA THR A 1058 13.69 -33.53 39.76
C THR A 1058 14.70 -34.68 39.75
N TYR A 1059 15.54 -34.78 38.71
CA TYR A 1059 16.63 -35.76 38.65
C TYR A 1059 17.66 -35.55 39.76
N LEU A 1060 18.00 -34.31 40.14
CA LEU A 1060 18.89 -34.05 41.28
C LEU A 1060 18.28 -34.55 42.60
N ILE A 1061 16.98 -34.35 42.82
CA ILE A 1061 16.28 -34.86 44.00
C ILE A 1061 16.32 -36.39 44.04
N LEU A 1062 16.26 -37.04 42.89
CA LEU A 1062 16.35 -38.50 42.75
C LEU A 1062 17.78 -39.04 42.69
N HIS A 1063 18.80 -38.19 42.90
CA HIS A 1063 20.22 -38.55 42.80
C HIS A 1063 20.67 -39.10 41.43
N GLN A 1064 20.01 -38.68 40.35
CA GLN A 1064 20.35 -39.02 38.97
C GLN A 1064 21.17 -37.90 38.32
N GLU A 1065 22.44 -37.77 38.73
CA GLU A 1065 23.30 -36.62 38.40
C GLU A 1065 23.58 -36.46 36.90
N ASP A 1066 23.78 -37.56 36.16
CA ASP A 1066 24.09 -37.50 34.72
C ASP A 1066 22.91 -36.96 33.91
N SER A 1067 21.70 -37.44 34.18
CA SER A 1067 20.46 -36.96 33.55
C SER A 1067 20.18 -35.51 33.92
N ALA A 1068 20.35 -35.16 35.20
CA ALA A 1068 20.20 -33.78 35.68
C ALA A 1068 21.15 -32.83 34.96
N LYS A 1069 22.43 -33.20 34.83
CA LYS A 1069 23.44 -32.38 34.17
C LYS A 1069 23.14 -32.17 32.69
N ALA A 1070 22.66 -33.21 31.99
CA ALA A 1070 22.26 -33.10 30.59
C ALA A 1070 21.12 -32.08 30.41
N ASP A 1071 20.06 -32.19 31.22
CA ASP A 1071 18.89 -31.31 31.13
C ASP A 1071 19.22 -29.87 31.54
N LEU A 1072 19.98 -29.68 32.63
CA LEU A 1072 20.40 -28.35 33.07
C LEU A 1072 21.31 -27.67 32.05
N ASN A 1073 22.22 -28.41 31.40
CA ASN A 1073 23.05 -27.85 30.33
C ASN A 1073 22.19 -27.43 29.12
N ASN A 1074 21.20 -28.22 28.74
CA ASN A 1074 20.28 -27.87 27.66
C ASN A 1074 19.42 -26.65 28.02
N ALA A 1075 18.88 -26.60 29.24
CA ALA A 1075 18.13 -25.44 29.74
C ALA A 1075 18.99 -24.17 29.76
N ILE A 1076 20.24 -24.26 30.25
CA ILE A 1076 21.20 -23.15 30.23
C ILE A 1076 21.50 -22.73 28.80
N GLN A 1077 21.75 -23.67 27.88
CA GLN A 1077 22.03 -23.33 26.49
C GLN A 1077 20.86 -22.62 25.83
N ILE A 1078 19.63 -23.11 26.03
CA ILE A 1078 18.43 -22.48 25.49
C ILE A 1078 18.22 -21.09 26.13
N ALA A 1079 18.37 -20.95 27.44
CA ALA A 1079 18.25 -19.67 28.13
C ALA A 1079 19.37 -18.68 27.73
N GLN A 1080 20.59 -19.17 27.43
CA GLN A 1080 21.67 -18.36 26.86
C GLN A 1080 21.37 -17.94 25.43
N ASP A 1081 20.78 -18.81 24.62
CA ASP A 1081 20.32 -18.47 23.28
C ASP A 1081 19.22 -17.40 23.35
N LYS A 1082 18.28 -17.54 24.29
CA LYS A 1082 17.24 -16.54 24.59
C LYS A 1082 17.84 -15.23 25.09
N GLN A 1083 18.84 -15.26 25.97
CA GLN A 1083 19.53 -14.07 26.46
C GLN A 1083 20.31 -13.36 25.34
N SER A 1084 20.95 -14.12 24.46
CA SER A 1084 21.66 -13.62 23.28
C SER A 1084 20.72 -13.09 22.20
N GLN A 1085 19.44 -13.40 22.33
CA GLN A 1085 18.36 -12.90 21.51
C GLN A 1085 17.77 -11.64 22.14
N LYS A 1086 17.38 -11.67 23.43
CA LYS A 1086 16.81 -10.55 24.17
C LYS A 1086 17.67 -10.29 25.43
N PRO A 1087 18.73 -9.48 25.33
CA PRO A 1087 19.62 -9.19 26.47
C PRO A 1087 18.90 -8.46 27.62
N ASP A 1088 17.81 -7.77 27.29
CA ASP A 1088 16.97 -7.02 28.21
C ASP A 1088 15.81 -7.86 28.78
N ASP A 1089 15.73 -9.16 28.43
CA ASP A 1089 14.74 -10.06 29.02
C ASP A 1089 15.16 -10.44 30.44
N CYS A 1090 14.67 -9.67 31.41
CA CYS A 1090 15.03 -9.79 32.82
C CYS A 1090 14.56 -11.13 33.39
N GLN A 1091 13.38 -11.59 32.99
CA GLN A 1091 12.84 -12.88 33.43
C GLN A 1091 13.75 -14.01 32.95
N ASN A 1092 14.16 -13.98 31.68
CA ASN A 1092 15.14 -14.93 31.17
C ASN A 1092 16.50 -14.80 31.87
N THR A 1093 16.91 -13.59 32.26
CA THR A 1093 18.16 -13.37 33.01
C THR A 1093 18.10 -14.01 34.39
N PHE A 1094 16.99 -13.85 35.12
CA PHE A 1094 16.74 -14.52 36.39
C PHE A 1094 16.67 -16.04 36.24
N ASN A 1095 15.98 -16.54 35.22
CA ASN A 1095 15.91 -17.97 34.91
C ASN A 1095 17.29 -18.54 34.59
N LEU A 1096 18.08 -17.86 33.74
CA LEU A 1096 19.43 -18.28 33.41
C LEU A 1096 20.35 -18.28 34.63
N ALA A 1097 20.21 -17.28 35.51
CA ALA A 1097 20.94 -17.21 36.76
C ALA A 1097 20.56 -18.38 37.68
N LEU A 1098 19.27 -18.67 37.81
CA LEU A 1098 18.73 -19.79 38.58
C LEU A 1098 19.22 -21.14 38.04
N TYR A 1099 19.20 -21.35 36.72
CA TYR A 1099 19.67 -22.60 36.11
C TYR A 1099 21.17 -22.81 36.36
N ASN A 1100 21.96 -21.74 36.24
CA ASN A 1100 23.39 -21.79 36.56
C ASN A 1100 23.63 -22.05 38.05
N LEU A 1101 22.80 -21.50 38.94
CA LEU A 1101 22.89 -21.73 40.37
C LEU A 1101 22.67 -23.21 40.71
N VAL A 1102 21.61 -23.81 40.15
CA VAL A 1102 21.27 -25.22 40.37
C VAL A 1102 22.27 -26.16 39.69
N ALA A 1103 22.85 -25.77 38.55
CA ALA A 1103 23.92 -26.52 37.89
C ALA A 1103 25.29 -26.42 38.60
N GLY A 1104 25.42 -25.62 39.68
CA GLY A 1104 26.65 -25.45 40.44
C GLY A 1104 27.61 -24.38 39.88
N ASN A 1105 27.20 -23.61 38.86
CA ASN A 1105 27.96 -22.50 38.28
C ASN A 1105 27.78 -21.21 39.10
N LEU A 1106 28.15 -21.25 40.39
CA LEU A 1106 27.82 -20.24 41.39
C LEU A 1106 28.28 -18.81 41.01
N SER A 1107 29.52 -18.66 40.52
CA SER A 1107 30.06 -17.35 40.14
C SER A 1107 29.32 -16.72 38.97
N THR A 1108 28.82 -17.54 38.05
CA THR A 1108 28.07 -17.07 36.87
C THR A 1108 26.67 -16.67 37.29
N ALA A 1109 26.02 -17.48 38.12
CA ALA A 1109 24.71 -17.17 38.69
C ALA A 1109 24.73 -15.83 39.43
N GLN A 1110 25.69 -15.63 40.34
CA GLN A 1110 25.78 -14.40 41.15
C GLN A 1110 25.98 -13.15 40.27
N LYS A 1111 26.81 -13.23 39.23
CA LYS A 1111 27.00 -12.14 38.26
C LYS A 1111 25.71 -11.83 37.49
N LEU A 1112 24.97 -12.86 37.08
CA LEU A 1112 23.71 -12.68 36.35
C LEU A 1112 22.63 -12.07 37.23
N TYR A 1113 22.50 -12.49 38.50
CA TYR A 1113 21.59 -11.87 39.47
C TYR A 1113 21.96 -10.40 39.74
N GLN A 1114 23.24 -10.09 39.93
CA GLN A 1114 23.70 -8.70 40.09
C GLN A 1114 23.46 -7.86 38.84
N ALA A 1115 23.69 -8.41 37.65
CA ALA A 1115 23.41 -7.74 36.39
C ALA A 1115 21.91 -7.46 36.24
N ALA A 1116 21.05 -8.43 36.61
CA ALA A 1116 19.60 -8.24 36.62
C ALA A 1116 19.18 -7.13 37.58
N LEU A 1117 19.75 -7.05 38.79
CA LEU A 1117 19.44 -5.99 39.75
C LEU A 1117 19.86 -4.58 39.28
N GLN A 1118 21.04 -4.46 38.67
CA GLN A 1118 21.58 -3.16 38.21
C GLN A 1118 20.78 -2.49 37.10
N GLN A 1119 19.95 -3.26 36.40
CA GLN A 1119 19.16 -2.76 35.29
C GLN A 1119 17.78 -2.17 35.73
N GLY A 1120 17.46 -2.17 37.04
CA GLY A 1120 16.33 -1.41 37.63
C GLY A 1120 14.94 -1.93 37.25
N TYR A 1121 14.42 -2.94 37.95
CA TYR A 1121 13.24 -3.66 37.49
C TYR A 1121 12.07 -3.76 38.48
N SER A 1122 10.91 -4.14 37.93
CA SER A 1122 9.64 -4.39 38.62
C SER A 1122 9.82 -5.35 39.80
N GLN A 1123 9.25 -4.98 40.96
CA GLN A 1123 9.26 -5.79 42.17
C GLN A 1123 8.72 -7.21 41.93
N PHE A 1124 7.85 -7.41 40.93
CA PHE A 1124 7.26 -8.71 40.61
C PHE A 1124 8.33 -9.77 40.26
N TYR A 1125 9.25 -9.49 39.34
CA TYR A 1125 10.26 -10.46 38.93
C TYR A 1125 11.27 -10.77 40.04
N ILE A 1126 11.52 -9.78 40.90
CA ILE A 1126 12.36 -9.97 42.09
C ILE A 1126 11.64 -10.91 43.07
N ARG A 1127 10.32 -10.75 43.28
CA ARG A 1127 9.51 -11.65 44.11
C ARG A 1127 9.45 -13.07 43.56
N ASP A 1128 9.27 -13.22 42.25
CA ASP A 1128 9.23 -14.53 41.59
C ASP A 1128 10.59 -15.25 41.73
N ALA A 1129 11.70 -14.53 41.48
CA ALA A 1129 13.04 -15.05 41.71
C ALA A 1129 13.30 -15.43 43.17
N ILE A 1130 12.80 -14.66 44.15
CA ILE A 1130 12.85 -15.03 45.57
C ILE A 1130 12.07 -16.31 45.83
N GLN A 1131 10.90 -16.48 45.21
CA GLN A 1131 10.09 -17.68 45.38
C GLN A 1131 10.79 -18.92 44.81
N ASP A 1132 11.43 -18.79 43.65
CA ASP A 1132 12.26 -19.85 43.08
C ASP A 1132 13.49 -20.17 43.95
N LEU A 1133 14.15 -19.16 44.51
CA LEU A 1133 15.28 -19.35 45.45
C LEU A 1133 14.83 -20.01 46.75
N LYS A 1134 13.67 -19.64 47.30
CA LYS A 1134 13.05 -20.33 48.45
C LYS A 1134 12.83 -21.80 48.13
N TYR A 1135 12.40 -22.11 46.91
CA TYR A 1135 12.24 -23.49 46.48
C TYR A 1135 13.59 -24.22 46.43
N VAL A 1136 14.60 -23.62 45.78
CA VAL A 1136 15.96 -24.18 45.72
C VAL A 1136 16.51 -24.43 47.12
N LEU A 1137 16.33 -23.50 48.06
CA LEU A 1137 16.77 -23.64 49.45
C LEU A 1137 15.97 -24.66 50.25
N ARG A 1138 14.72 -24.95 49.86
CA ARG A 1138 13.97 -26.06 50.46
C ARG A 1138 14.56 -27.42 50.09
N VAL A 1139 15.08 -27.54 48.87
CA VAL A 1139 15.71 -28.76 48.36
C VAL A 1139 17.19 -28.86 48.77
N PHE A 1140 17.91 -27.74 48.71
CA PHE A 1140 19.34 -27.61 49.02
C PHE A 1140 19.55 -26.54 50.10
N PRO A 1141 19.20 -26.82 51.37
CA PRO A 1141 19.23 -25.83 52.45
C PRO A 1141 20.64 -25.27 52.72
N GLU A 1142 21.67 -26.04 52.43
CA GLU A 1142 23.09 -25.67 52.62
C GLU A 1142 23.66 -24.83 51.47
N ASN A 1143 22.87 -24.44 50.46
CA ASN A 1143 23.36 -23.64 49.34
C ASN A 1143 23.57 -22.17 49.74
N ILE A 1144 24.78 -21.85 50.21
CA ILE A 1144 25.18 -20.51 50.68
C ILE A 1144 24.94 -19.42 49.63
N ALA A 1145 25.28 -19.69 48.36
CA ALA A 1145 25.09 -18.72 47.29
C ALA A 1145 23.61 -18.38 47.08
N ALA A 1146 22.72 -19.38 47.15
CA ALA A 1146 21.28 -19.15 47.08
C ALA A 1146 20.76 -18.32 48.27
N GLN A 1147 21.29 -18.53 49.48
CA GLN A 1147 20.95 -17.74 50.67
C GLN A 1147 21.39 -16.27 50.52
N GLU A 1148 22.62 -16.03 50.06
CA GLU A 1148 23.17 -14.68 49.84
C GLU A 1148 22.42 -13.90 48.75
N ILE A 1149 22.14 -14.55 47.62
CA ILE A 1149 21.37 -13.94 46.52
C ILE A 1149 19.96 -13.60 47.02
N MET A 1150 19.29 -14.53 47.70
CA MET A 1150 17.94 -14.29 48.22
C MET A 1150 17.89 -13.14 49.23
N ALA A 1151 18.89 -13.03 50.13
CA ALA A 1151 19.00 -11.92 51.07
C ALA A 1151 19.13 -10.57 50.33
N THR A 1152 19.97 -10.53 49.28
CA THR A 1152 20.18 -9.33 48.45
C THR A 1152 18.88 -8.90 47.74
N LEU A 1153 18.13 -9.87 47.17
CA LEU A 1153 16.85 -9.58 46.52
C LEU A 1153 15.79 -9.09 47.51
N MET A 1154 15.75 -9.65 48.73
CA MET A 1154 14.83 -9.21 49.78
C MET A 1154 15.15 -7.79 50.28
N GLU A 1155 16.43 -7.44 50.40
CA GLU A 1155 16.87 -6.09 50.78
C GLU A 1155 16.45 -5.06 49.71
N GLU A 1156 16.63 -5.38 48.43
CA GLU A 1156 16.21 -4.51 47.32
C GLU A 1156 14.70 -4.26 47.30
N ILE A 1157 13.87 -5.28 47.59
CA ILE A 1157 12.41 -5.11 47.73
C ILE A 1157 12.07 -4.21 48.92
N SER A 1158 12.81 -4.31 50.03
CA SER A 1158 12.52 -3.51 51.22
C SER A 1158 12.92 -2.03 51.10
N ASN A 1159 13.87 -1.72 50.20
CA ASN A 1159 14.38 -0.37 49.97
C ASN A 1159 13.59 0.44 48.92
N LYS A 1160 12.67 -0.19 48.18
CA LYS A 1160 11.80 0.42 47.16
C LYS A 1160 10.34 0.35 47.60
#